data_AF-A0A9D5N3I1-F1
#
_entry.id   AF-A0A9D5N3I1-F1
#
_cell.length_a   1.000
_cell.length_b   1.000
_cell.length_c   1.000
_cell.angle_alpha   90.00
_cell.angle_beta   90.00
_cell.angle_gamma   90.00
#
_symmetry.space_group_name_H-M   'P 1'
#
loop_
_entity.id
_entity.type
_entity.pdbx_description
1 polymer ?
#
loop_
_entity_poly.entity_id
_entity_poly.type
_entity_poly.pdbx_seq_one_letter_code
_entity_poly.pdbx_strand_id
1 'polypeptide(L)'
;MEQITGLDYKIQEMAARIRELRESSGYTPVEMASATGVDVDEYLACEQGKQDLNFTFIYKVALKCRVNVTDIIEGVSPNLQSYALTRAGGAQRVSQAHGMTYYNLAYAFQNRIAEPLYVRSVFDESAQSRDIELTSHDGQECDIVIEGYLKVQVGEHSEILGPGDSIYYNSETPHGMIAVGGSDCVFYAIVLNPAGEPIPELSAAPIIQESKAQIEDRETPRVWQNFIDVEENDNGTPTSIKFKNIEHFNFAFDLVDAVARREPEKLAMLHVSKDKTERRFTFRDIKRASSQCANYFKALGIRRGDKVMLVMKRHYQFWFAMLGLNKLGAIAIPATNQLQEHDFVYRFEKAGISAIIATADDGVPEQVDLACEKYDGLKYKLIVNGQREGWKSFDEDYVMYSSHFARGEDAPGGEDLMLMYFTSGTSGYPKIAAHTYQYPLGHFHTARYWHTVDPNGLHFTISDTGWAKAMWGKLYGQWLAEGAIFTYDFDRFDAADILPMFAKYQITTFCAPPTMLRMMVKQDISKYDFSSVKHMTTAGEALNPEVYRQFEKATGLRIMEGFGQSESTMIIGNLVGAPHKIGSMGKPAPIYDVSLVDSNDVPVPVGETGEIVVNISKGMPPGLAVCYYRDEEETKATWVDGWYHTGDVAWKDEDGFYWYVGRKDDVIKSSGYRIGPFEIESIIMELPYVLECGVSAMPDEVRGQIVKASIVLVEGKEGNDALVKEIQNYVKSRTAPYKYPRAVVFRKELPKTVSGKIKRNEL
;
A
#
# COMPACT_ATOMS: atom_id res chain seq x y z
N MET A 1 -11.81 41.97 -24.90
CA MET A 1 -10.68 41.09 -24.55
C MET A 1 -11.16 39.68 -24.77
N GLU A 2 -10.74 39.06 -25.88
CA GLU A 2 -11.11 37.68 -26.22
C GLU A 2 -10.53 36.72 -25.17
N GLN A 3 -11.33 35.74 -24.74
CA GLN A 3 -10.93 34.69 -23.80
C GLN A 3 -9.96 33.73 -24.51
N ILE A 4 -8.70 33.73 -24.09
CA ILE A 4 -7.68 32.77 -24.54
C ILE A 4 -8.05 31.38 -23.98
N THR A 5 -8.13 30.37 -24.84
CA THR A 5 -8.43 28.98 -24.47
C THR A 5 -7.16 28.22 -24.05
N GLY A 6 -7.30 27.07 -23.37
CA GLY A 6 -6.15 26.22 -23.01
C GLY A 6 -5.38 25.65 -24.22
N LEU A 7 -6.02 25.61 -25.39
CA LEU A 7 -5.40 25.20 -26.65
C LEU A 7 -4.46 26.28 -27.19
N ASP A 8 -4.85 27.55 -27.07
CA ASP A 8 -4.05 28.71 -27.52
C ASP A 8 -2.73 28.82 -26.74
N TYR A 9 -2.75 28.49 -25.43
CA TYR A 9 -1.54 28.44 -24.61
C TYR A 9 -0.55 27.37 -25.10
N LYS A 10 -1.05 26.18 -25.43
CA LYS A 10 -0.22 25.07 -25.90
C LYS A 10 0.38 25.34 -27.29
N ILE A 11 -0.38 25.98 -28.18
CA ILE A 11 0.12 26.42 -29.50
C ILE A 11 1.25 27.44 -29.33
N GLN A 12 1.12 28.38 -28.38
CA GLN A 12 2.15 29.38 -28.08
C GLN A 12 3.42 28.74 -27.51
N GLU A 13 3.32 27.76 -26.61
CA GLU A 13 4.49 27.01 -26.11
C GLU A 13 5.21 26.24 -27.21
N MET A 14 4.47 25.56 -28.08
CA MET A 14 5.03 24.82 -29.21
C MET A 14 5.70 25.76 -30.21
N ALA A 15 5.08 26.89 -30.53
CA ALA A 15 5.65 27.92 -31.40
C ALA A 15 6.95 28.51 -30.81
N ALA A 16 7.00 28.73 -29.49
CA ALA A 16 8.21 29.19 -28.81
C ALA A 16 9.35 28.16 -28.92
N ARG A 17 9.07 26.86 -28.72
CA ARG A 17 10.07 25.80 -28.89
C ARG A 17 10.56 25.68 -30.33
N ILE A 18 9.67 25.82 -31.32
CA ILE A 18 10.06 25.84 -32.75
C ILE A 18 11.01 27.01 -33.02
N ARG A 19 10.73 28.19 -32.46
CA ARG A 19 11.61 29.36 -32.56
C ARG A 19 12.97 29.12 -31.92
N GLU A 20 12.99 28.63 -30.69
CA GLU A 20 14.23 28.33 -29.96
C GLU A 20 15.07 27.27 -30.67
N LEU A 21 14.43 26.23 -31.22
CA LEU A 21 15.10 25.19 -32.01
C LEU A 21 15.69 25.74 -33.30
N ARG A 22 14.96 26.61 -34.01
CA ARG A 22 15.48 27.29 -35.20
C ARG A 22 16.69 28.14 -34.85
N GLU A 23 16.59 28.96 -33.81
CA GLU A 23 17.64 29.91 -33.40
C GLU A 23 18.88 29.19 -32.89
N SER A 24 18.72 28.17 -32.04
CA SER A 24 19.82 27.35 -31.52
C SER A 24 20.50 26.50 -32.60
N SER A 25 19.75 26.07 -33.61
CA SER A 25 20.28 25.32 -34.76
C SER A 25 20.88 26.22 -35.85
N GLY A 26 20.79 27.55 -35.69
CA GLY A 26 21.35 28.52 -36.64
C GLY A 26 20.60 28.61 -37.98
N TYR A 27 19.36 28.15 -38.06
CA TYR A 27 18.58 28.18 -39.30
C TYR A 27 17.87 29.54 -39.48
N THR A 28 17.86 30.02 -40.73
CA THR A 28 17.06 31.18 -41.11
C THR A 28 15.59 30.78 -41.31
N PRO A 29 14.62 31.71 -41.13
CA PRO A 29 13.22 31.43 -41.46
C PRO A 29 13.00 30.96 -42.91
N VAL A 30 13.83 31.42 -43.85
CA VAL A 30 13.79 31.00 -45.26
C VAL A 30 14.16 29.53 -45.42
N GLU A 31 15.19 29.06 -44.73
CA GLU A 31 15.61 27.65 -44.76
C GLU A 31 14.58 26.73 -44.09
N MET A 32 13.92 27.22 -43.04
CA MET A 32 12.87 26.47 -42.36
C MET A 32 11.57 26.41 -43.14
N ALA A 33 11.16 27.52 -43.79
CA ALA A 33 10.02 27.55 -44.70
C ALA A 33 10.20 26.56 -45.86
N SER A 34 11.38 26.54 -46.47
CA SER A 34 11.72 25.56 -47.52
C SER A 34 11.66 24.11 -47.01
N ALA A 35 12.13 23.85 -45.79
CA ALA A 35 12.11 22.49 -45.20
C ALA A 35 10.71 22.02 -44.78
N THR A 36 9.85 22.95 -44.35
CA THR A 36 8.47 22.68 -43.93
C THR A 36 7.48 22.65 -45.11
N GLY A 37 7.88 23.19 -46.26
CA GLY A 37 7.07 23.21 -47.47
C GLY A 37 5.95 24.26 -47.43
N VAL A 38 6.13 25.31 -46.62
CA VAL A 38 5.29 26.51 -46.56
C VAL A 38 6.10 27.72 -47.02
N ASP A 39 5.45 28.85 -47.28
CA ASP A 39 6.18 30.09 -47.57
C ASP A 39 6.77 30.75 -46.31
N VAL A 40 7.60 31.77 -46.49
CA VAL A 40 8.34 32.41 -45.40
C VAL A 40 7.39 33.13 -44.43
N ASP A 41 6.31 33.73 -44.93
CA ASP A 41 5.36 34.48 -44.12
C ASP A 41 4.49 33.51 -43.31
N GLU A 42 4.08 32.39 -43.91
CA GLU A 42 3.37 31.28 -43.26
C GLU A 42 4.22 30.61 -42.18
N TYR A 43 5.50 30.34 -42.46
CA TYR A 43 6.43 29.82 -41.45
C TYR A 43 6.57 30.77 -40.25
N LEU A 44 6.72 32.07 -40.51
CA LEU A 44 6.81 33.09 -39.46
C LEU A 44 5.50 33.22 -38.65
N ALA A 45 4.33 33.01 -39.29
CA ALA A 45 3.05 33.00 -38.61
C ALA A 45 2.90 31.79 -37.66
N CYS A 46 3.29 30.59 -38.11
CA CYS A 46 3.37 29.38 -37.28
C CYS A 46 4.32 29.56 -36.09
N GLU A 47 5.52 30.10 -36.33
CA GLU A 47 6.52 30.35 -35.29
C GLU A 47 6.10 31.46 -34.30
N GLN A 48 5.12 32.30 -34.65
CA GLN A 48 4.52 33.28 -33.75
C GLN A 48 3.25 32.75 -33.04
N GLY A 49 2.89 31.48 -33.27
CA GLY A 49 1.67 30.87 -32.77
C GLY A 49 0.40 31.59 -33.26
N LYS A 50 0.47 32.23 -34.44
CA LYS A 50 -0.64 32.94 -35.10
C LYS A 50 -1.38 32.08 -36.11
N GLN A 51 -0.93 30.84 -36.31
CA GLN A 51 -1.49 29.87 -37.23
C GLN A 51 -1.38 28.46 -36.63
N ASP A 52 -2.29 27.57 -37.01
CA ASP A 52 -2.33 26.19 -36.52
C ASP A 52 -1.06 25.40 -36.90
N LEU A 53 -0.46 24.78 -35.89
CA LEU A 53 0.69 23.90 -36.04
C LEU A 53 0.20 22.48 -36.35
N ASN A 54 -0.11 22.22 -37.63
CA ASN A 54 -0.50 20.87 -38.03
C ASN A 54 0.68 19.88 -37.86
N PHE A 55 0.37 18.59 -37.70
CA PHE A 55 1.37 17.55 -37.45
C PHE A 55 2.46 17.50 -38.52
N THR A 56 2.10 17.67 -39.79
CA THR A 56 3.05 17.68 -40.92
C THR A 56 4.08 18.80 -40.78
N PHE A 57 3.67 19.99 -40.35
CA PHE A 57 4.57 21.13 -40.09
C PHE A 57 5.53 20.79 -38.95
N ILE A 58 5.00 20.34 -37.81
CA ILE A 58 5.80 19.99 -36.62
C ILE A 58 6.81 18.89 -36.95
N TYR A 59 6.37 17.85 -37.67
CA TYR A 59 7.21 16.73 -38.10
C TYR A 59 8.37 17.20 -38.98
N LYS A 60 8.12 18.10 -39.93
CA LYS A 60 9.17 18.63 -40.81
C LYS A 60 10.13 19.57 -40.07
N VAL A 61 9.66 20.36 -39.11
CA VAL A 61 10.53 21.13 -38.21
C VAL A 61 11.42 20.19 -37.41
N ALA A 62 10.85 19.15 -36.79
CA ALA A 62 11.57 18.15 -36.02
C ALA A 62 12.66 17.47 -36.86
N LEU A 63 12.32 17.04 -38.08
CA LEU A 63 13.25 16.42 -39.02
C LEU A 63 14.39 17.36 -39.43
N LYS A 64 14.08 18.65 -39.67
CA LYS A 64 15.07 19.66 -40.04
C LYS A 64 16.02 20.01 -38.87
N CYS A 65 15.48 20.13 -37.67
CA CYS A 65 16.23 20.41 -36.44
C CYS A 65 16.86 19.17 -35.79
N ARG A 66 16.62 17.97 -36.36
CA ARG A 66 17.09 16.67 -35.84
C ARG A 66 16.68 16.41 -34.39
N VAL A 67 15.45 16.80 -34.06
CA VAL A 67 14.81 16.54 -32.76
C VAL A 67 13.58 15.66 -32.98
N ASN A 68 13.05 15.06 -31.93
CA ASN A 68 11.78 14.34 -31.97
C ASN A 68 10.62 15.34 -32.05
N VAL A 69 9.51 14.92 -32.66
CA VAL A 69 8.24 15.67 -32.65
C VAL A 69 7.77 15.91 -31.20
N THR A 70 7.99 14.95 -30.31
CA THR A 70 7.69 15.07 -28.88
C THR A 70 8.51 16.16 -28.19
N ASP A 71 9.72 16.48 -28.66
CA ASP A 71 10.52 17.59 -28.12
C ASP A 71 9.84 18.94 -28.39
N ILE A 72 9.15 19.07 -29.53
CA ILE A 72 8.39 20.26 -29.90
C ILE A 72 7.04 20.29 -29.16
N ILE A 73 6.35 19.16 -29.09
CA ILE A 73 4.99 19.06 -28.51
C ILE A 73 5.03 19.13 -26.98
N GLU A 74 6.01 18.48 -26.34
CA GLU A 74 6.04 18.21 -24.90
C GLU A 74 7.28 18.77 -24.18
N GLY A 75 8.38 19.04 -24.89
CA GLY A 75 9.57 19.69 -24.33
C GLY A 75 10.53 18.76 -23.57
N VAL A 76 10.50 17.43 -23.82
CA VAL A 76 11.34 16.44 -23.11
C VAL A 76 11.93 15.40 -24.07
N SER A 77 13.26 15.19 -24.01
CA SER A 77 13.99 14.15 -24.77
C SER A 77 14.56 13.04 -23.86
N PRO A 78 14.51 11.74 -24.23
CA PRO A 78 15.20 10.66 -23.52
C PRO A 78 16.69 10.53 -23.90
N ASN A 79 17.59 10.22 -22.96
CA ASN A 79 19.04 9.99 -23.21
C ASN A 79 19.59 8.72 -22.50
N LEU A 80 20.52 8.02 -23.15
CA LEU A 80 21.29 6.87 -22.65
C LEU A 80 22.61 7.33 -21.98
N GLN A 81 23.00 6.76 -20.83
CA GLN A 81 24.25 7.17 -20.13
C GLN A 81 25.41 6.15 -20.17
N SER A 82 25.23 4.86 -20.54
CA SER A 82 26.31 3.85 -20.62
C SER A 82 25.92 2.55 -21.39
N TYR A 83 26.34 1.35 -20.95
CA TYR A 83 26.06 0.04 -21.57
C TYR A 83 25.29 -0.94 -20.64
N ALA A 84 24.62 -1.94 -21.23
CA ALA A 84 24.05 -3.09 -20.51
C ALA A 84 24.65 -4.41 -21.03
N LEU A 85 24.88 -5.38 -20.15
CA LEU A 85 25.45 -6.69 -20.48
C LEU A 85 24.52 -7.81 -20.02
N THR A 86 24.01 -8.59 -20.97
CA THR A 86 23.22 -9.81 -20.70
C THR A 86 24.07 -11.03 -20.99
N ARG A 87 24.39 -11.81 -19.95
CA ARG A 87 25.20 -13.03 -20.07
C ARG A 87 24.32 -14.22 -20.42
N ALA A 88 24.91 -15.27 -21.00
CA ALA A 88 24.20 -16.52 -21.32
C ALA A 88 23.41 -17.03 -20.10
N GLY A 89 22.11 -17.26 -20.28
CA GLY A 89 21.18 -17.68 -19.22
C GLY A 89 20.67 -16.55 -18.29
N GLY A 90 21.18 -15.32 -18.42
CA GLY A 90 20.78 -14.15 -17.63
C GLY A 90 19.79 -13.22 -18.31
N ALA A 91 19.19 -13.65 -19.42
CA ALA A 91 18.16 -12.89 -20.13
C ALA A 91 16.80 -13.04 -19.43
N GLN A 92 15.99 -11.98 -19.38
CA GLN A 92 14.70 -12.02 -18.72
C GLN A 92 13.76 -12.94 -19.51
N ARG A 93 13.26 -14.02 -18.90
CA ARG A 93 12.27 -14.88 -19.55
C ARG A 93 10.95 -14.13 -19.69
N VAL A 94 10.46 -13.99 -20.92
CA VAL A 94 9.34 -13.12 -21.27
C VAL A 94 8.04 -13.91 -21.40
N SER A 95 8.09 -15.04 -22.11
CA SER A 95 6.88 -15.80 -22.46
C SER A 95 7.21 -17.24 -22.87
N GLN A 96 6.17 -18.08 -22.94
CA GLN A 96 6.20 -19.40 -23.57
C GLN A 96 4.96 -19.54 -24.45
N ALA A 97 5.14 -19.64 -25.77
CA ALA A 97 4.07 -19.69 -26.76
C ALA A 97 4.50 -20.53 -27.96
N HIS A 98 3.57 -21.27 -28.59
CA HIS A 98 3.82 -22.05 -29.81
C HIS A 98 5.03 -23.01 -29.72
N GLY A 99 5.26 -23.63 -28.54
CA GLY A 99 6.43 -24.50 -28.31
C GLY A 99 7.77 -23.77 -28.13
N MET A 100 7.75 -22.43 -28.11
CA MET A 100 8.92 -21.57 -27.98
C MET A 100 8.98 -20.87 -26.62
N THR A 101 10.18 -20.67 -26.09
CA THR A 101 10.46 -19.86 -24.91
C THR A 101 11.29 -18.64 -25.31
N TYR A 102 10.80 -17.45 -24.99
CA TYR A 102 11.41 -16.17 -25.37
C TYR A 102 12.11 -15.52 -24.17
N TYR A 103 13.27 -14.93 -24.42
CA TYR A 103 14.08 -14.24 -23.42
C TYR A 103 14.49 -12.85 -23.94
N ASN A 104 14.15 -11.78 -23.22
CA ASN A 104 14.49 -10.41 -23.59
C ASN A 104 15.96 -10.15 -23.21
N LEU A 105 16.76 -9.78 -24.20
CA LEU A 105 18.19 -9.58 -24.03
C LEU A 105 18.55 -8.21 -23.49
N ALA A 106 17.61 -7.26 -23.44
CA ALA A 106 17.95 -5.91 -23.07
C ALA A 106 16.83 -5.15 -22.34
N TYR A 107 15.87 -5.84 -21.69
CA TYR A 107 14.70 -5.34 -20.93
C TYR A 107 14.80 -3.96 -20.25
N ALA A 108 16.00 -3.55 -19.80
CA ALA A 108 16.26 -2.25 -19.20
C ALA A 108 16.23 -1.03 -20.15
N PHE A 109 16.25 -1.18 -21.48
CA PHE A 109 16.12 -0.01 -22.37
C PHE A 109 14.64 0.28 -22.70
N GLN A 110 14.33 1.56 -22.88
CA GLN A 110 12.98 2.05 -23.17
C GLN A 110 12.92 2.67 -24.57
N ASN A 111 11.74 2.67 -25.19
CA ASN A 111 11.42 3.27 -26.50
C ASN A 111 12.35 2.86 -27.65
N ARG A 112 12.63 1.55 -27.75
CA ARG A 112 13.55 1.00 -28.76
C ARG A 112 12.87 0.78 -30.11
N ILE A 113 13.63 1.04 -31.17
CA ILE A 113 13.26 0.68 -32.55
C ILE A 113 13.30 -0.82 -32.81
N ALA A 114 13.94 -1.59 -31.92
CA ALA A 114 14.17 -3.02 -32.07
C ALA A 114 14.17 -3.71 -30.70
N GLU A 115 13.47 -4.84 -30.60
CA GLU A 115 13.42 -5.69 -29.42
C GLU A 115 14.22 -6.98 -29.68
N PRO A 116 15.40 -7.16 -29.06
CA PRO A 116 16.21 -8.35 -29.25
C PRO A 116 15.78 -9.47 -28.29
N LEU A 117 15.29 -10.57 -28.86
CA LEU A 117 14.87 -11.76 -28.14
C LEU A 117 15.83 -12.92 -28.43
N TYR A 118 16.14 -13.69 -27.39
CA TYR A 118 16.72 -15.02 -27.50
C TYR A 118 15.59 -16.03 -27.36
N VAL A 119 15.48 -16.97 -28.31
CA VAL A 119 14.33 -17.87 -28.42
C VAL A 119 14.80 -19.32 -28.45
N ARG A 120 14.14 -20.17 -27.67
CA ARG A 120 14.32 -21.62 -27.68
C ARG A 120 13.02 -22.30 -28.11
N SER A 121 13.02 -22.87 -29.31
CA SER A 121 11.93 -23.70 -29.86
C SER A 121 12.18 -25.16 -29.51
N VAL A 122 11.25 -25.78 -28.79
CA VAL A 122 11.35 -27.18 -28.38
C VAL A 122 10.95 -28.08 -29.54
N PHE A 123 11.75 -29.11 -29.81
CA PHE A 123 11.42 -30.08 -30.83
C PHE A 123 10.25 -30.97 -30.42
N ASP A 124 9.23 -31.04 -31.29
CA ASP A 124 8.10 -31.96 -31.17
C ASP A 124 7.92 -32.70 -32.49
N GLU A 125 8.13 -34.02 -32.46
CA GLU A 125 7.98 -34.89 -33.62
C GLU A 125 6.57 -34.83 -34.22
N SER A 126 5.55 -34.65 -33.37
CA SER A 126 4.16 -34.57 -33.82
C SER A 126 3.83 -33.25 -34.52
N ALA A 127 4.53 -32.16 -34.16
CA ALA A 127 4.33 -30.83 -34.74
C ALA A 127 4.73 -30.76 -36.22
N GLN A 128 5.66 -31.61 -36.66
CA GLN A 128 6.08 -31.68 -38.07
C GLN A 128 4.99 -32.19 -39.02
N SER A 129 3.99 -32.90 -38.48
CA SER A 129 2.89 -33.49 -39.25
C SER A 129 1.64 -32.61 -39.30
N ARG A 130 1.67 -31.45 -38.63
CA ARG A 130 0.57 -30.48 -38.56
C ARG A 130 0.95 -29.20 -39.29
N ASP A 131 -0.06 -28.44 -39.70
CA ASP A 131 0.16 -27.11 -40.23
C ASP A 131 0.79 -26.22 -39.14
N ILE A 132 1.75 -25.38 -39.55
CA ILE A 132 2.39 -24.42 -38.66
C ILE A 132 1.35 -23.37 -38.27
N GLU A 133 1.17 -23.15 -36.98
CA GLU A 133 0.31 -22.08 -36.48
C GLU A 133 0.91 -20.72 -36.85
N LEU A 134 0.15 -19.91 -37.59
CA LEU A 134 0.59 -18.61 -38.09
C LEU A 134 0.02 -17.48 -37.25
N THR A 135 0.86 -16.48 -36.98
CA THR A 135 0.52 -15.23 -36.30
C THR A 135 0.89 -14.02 -37.17
N SER A 136 0.30 -12.86 -36.88
CA SER A 136 0.66 -11.58 -37.49
C SER A 136 0.77 -10.50 -36.41
N HIS A 137 1.73 -9.60 -36.55
CA HIS A 137 1.90 -8.43 -35.69
C HIS A 137 2.54 -7.26 -36.46
N ASP A 138 2.31 -6.03 -36.00
CA ASP A 138 2.81 -4.84 -36.69
C ASP A 138 4.33 -4.74 -36.55
N GLY A 139 5.05 -4.68 -37.67
CA GLY A 139 6.51 -4.48 -37.68
C GLY A 139 7.27 -5.32 -38.69
N GLN A 140 8.58 -5.42 -38.49
CA GLN A 140 9.47 -6.30 -39.26
C GLN A 140 10.25 -7.18 -38.31
N GLU A 141 10.63 -8.39 -38.73
CA GLU A 141 11.33 -9.33 -37.88
C GLU A 141 12.52 -9.96 -38.60
N CYS A 142 13.58 -10.17 -37.84
CA CYS A 142 14.81 -10.80 -38.29
C CYS A 142 15.15 -11.96 -37.35
N ASP A 143 15.11 -13.18 -37.87
CA ASP A 143 15.48 -14.37 -37.12
C ASP A 143 16.85 -14.87 -37.54
N ILE A 144 17.69 -15.25 -36.57
CA ILE A 144 19.06 -15.76 -36.79
C ILE A 144 19.24 -17.06 -36.01
N VAL A 145 19.42 -18.18 -36.70
CA VAL A 145 19.55 -19.51 -36.06
C VAL A 145 20.96 -19.69 -35.49
N ILE A 146 21.03 -20.09 -34.22
CA ILE A 146 22.27 -20.29 -33.46
C ILE A 146 22.58 -21.79 -33.29
N GLU A 147 21.56 -22.61 -33.06
CA GLU A 147 21.68 -24.05 -32.85
C GLU A 147 20.40 -24.76 -33.31
N GLY A 148 20.52 -25.98 -33.84
CA GLY A 148 19.38 -26.76 -34.36
C GLY A 148 18.89 -26.29 -35.74
N TYR A 149 17.69 -26.72 -36.13
CA TYR A 149 17.06 -26.34 -37.40
C TYR A 149 15.67 -25.77 -37.17
N LEU A 150 15.36 -24.65 -37.82
CA LEU A 150 14.09 -23.95 -37.72
C LEU A 150 13.35 -24.03 -39.06
N LYS A 151 12.16 -24.62 -39.09
CA LYS A 151 11.27 -24.48 -40.24
C LYS A 151 10.43 -23.23 -40.03
N VAL A 152 10.60 -22.24 -40.89
CA VAL A 152 9.87 -20.97 -40.86
C VAL A 152 8.89 -20.94 -42.03
N GLN A 153 7.65 -20.54 -41.77
CA GLN A 153 6.64 -20.28 -42.79
C GLN A 153 6.25 -18.80 -42.73
N VAL A 154 6.28 -18.12 -43.88
CA VAL A 154 5.84 -16.73 -44.06
C VAL A 154 4.88 -16.69 -45.25
N GLY A 155 3.60 -16.46 -44.97
CA GLY A 155 2.52 -16.61 -45.94
C GLY A 155 2.44 -18.04 -46.46
N GLU A 156 2.52 -18.21 -47.77
CA GLU A 156 2.49 -19.52 -48.45
C GLU A 156 3.88 -20.15 -48.62
N HIS A 157 4.95 -19.43 -48.27
CA HIS A 157 6.33 -19.89 -48.45
C HIS A 157 6.87 -20.48 -47.15
N SER A 158 7.56 -21.62 -47.26
CA SER A 158 8.22 -22.26 -46.11
C SER A 158 9.64 -22.66 -46.46
N GLU A 159 10.57 -22.40 -45.55
CA GLU A 159 11.99 -22.75 -45.68
C GLU A 159 12.50 -23.38 -44.38
N ILE A 160 13.59 -24.16 -44.46
CA ILE A 160 14.29 -24.72 -43.30
C ILE A 160 15.64 -24.02 -43.16
N LEU A 161 15.87 -23.41 -42.00
CA LEU A 161 17.06 -22.66 -41.65
C LEU A 161 17.93 -23.48 -40.69
N GLY A 162 19.23 -23.58 -40.95
CA GLY A 162 20.23 -24.19 -40.07
C GLY A 162 21.10 -23.16 -39.34
N PRO A 163 22.05 -23.59 -38.50
CA PRO A 163 22.90 -22.68 -37.74
C PRO A 163 23.70 -21.73 -38.64
N GLY A 164 23.57 -20.43 -38.38
CA GLY A 164 24.17 -19.36 -39.17
C GLY A 164 23.26 -18.79 -40.26
N ASP A 165 22.13 -19.44 -40.56
CA ASP A 165 21.12 -18.91 -41.49
C ASP A 165 20.26 -17.84 -40.80
N SER A 166 19.78 -16.88 -41.59
CA SER A 166 18.89 -15.83 -41.13
C SER A 166 17.77 -15.54 -42.12
N ILE A 167 16.60 -15.13 -41.63
CA ILE A 167 15.46 -14.70 -42.44
C ILE A 167 14.97 -13.32 -41.97
N TYR A 168 14.58 -12.47 -42.93
CA TYR A 168 14.02 -11.14 -42.67
C TYR A 168 12.68 -11.00 -43.37
N TYR A 169 11.63 -10.61 -42.65
CA TYR A 169 10.27 -10.56 -43.19
C TYR A 169 9.41 -9.44 -42.57
N ASN A 170 8.31 -9.11 -43.25
CA ASN A 170 7.26 -8.25 -42.70
C ASN A 170 6.36 -9.09 -41.78
N SER A 171 6.33 -8.76 -40.49
CA SER A 171 5.60 -9.50 -39.47
C SER A 171 4.07 -9.35 -39.58
N GLU A 172 3.58 -8.40 -40.38
CA GLU A 172 2.16 -8.30 -40.73
C GLU A 172 1.72 -9.51 -41.60
N THR A 173 2.66 -10.11 -42.33
CA THR A 173 2.40 -11.33 -43.12
C THR A 173 2.27 -12.51 -42.17
N PRO A 174 1.20 -13.33 -42.25
CA PRO A 174 1.03 -14.49 -41.38
C PRO A 174 2.26 -15.38 -41.39
N HIS A 175 2.89 -15.57 -40.24
CA HIS A 175 4.14 -16.29 -40.12
C HIS A 175 4.14 -17.19 -38.88
N GLY A 176 4.93 -18.26 -38.94
CA GLY A 176 5.07 -19.20 -37.83
C GLY A 176 6.31 -20.05 -38.01
N MET A 177 6.76 -20.68 -36.93
CA MET A 177 8.02 -21.41 -36.94
C MET A 177 8.01 -22.57 -35.94
N ILE A 178 8.69 -23.64 -36.31
CA ILE A 178 8.83 -24.85 -35.48
C ILE A 178 10.24 -25.41 -35.56
N ALA A 179 10.74 -25.98 -34.46
CA ALA A 179 11.99 -26.74 -34.47
C ALA A 179 11.82 -28.04 -35.28
N VAL A 180 12.79 -28.35 -36.14
CA VAL A 180 12.84 -29.57 -36.97
C VAL A 180 14.21 -30.24 -36.88
N GLY A 181 14.38 -31.42 -37.47
CA GLY A 181 15.68 -32.09 -37.52
C GLY A 181 16.05 -32.89 -36.26
N GLY A 182 15.11 -33.15 -35.35
CA GLY A 182 15.30 -34.08 -34.22
C GLY A 182 15.86 -33.46 -32.93
N SER A 183 16.01 -32.13 -32.88
CA SER A 183 16.57 -31.42 -31.73
C SER A 183 15.90 -30.05 -31.57
N ASP A 184 15.90 -29.53 -30.34
CA ASP A 184 15.51 -28.14 -30.07
C ASP A 184 16.29 -27.17 -30.99
N CYS A 185 15.65 -26.05 -31.31
CA CYS A 185 16.26 -24.97 -32.07
C CYS A 185 16.41 -23.73 -31.19
N VAL A 186 17.57 -23.09 -31.26
CA VAL A 186 17.87 -21.81 -30.60
C VAL A 186 18.15 -20.77 -31.65
N PHE A 187 17.49 -19.61 -31.56
CA PHE A 187 17.67 -18.51 -32.50
C PHE A 187 17.47 -17.16 -31.80
N TYR A 188 17.99 -16.08 -32.40
CA TYR A 188 17.64 -14.72 -32.01
C TYR A 188 16.50 -14.22 -32.88
N ALA A 189 15.48 -13.62 -32.28
CA ALA A 189 14.42 -12.90 -32.97
C ALA A 189 14.56 -11.41 -32.67
N ILE A 190 14.77 -10.60 -33.69
CA ILE A 190 14.90 -9.14 -33.57
C ILE A 190 13.65 -8.51 -34.18
N VAL A 191 12.75 -8.06 -33.31
CA VAL A 191 11.47 -7.46 -33.73
C VAL A 191 11.64 -5.95 -33.82
N LEU A 192 11.48 -5.39 -35.01
CA LEU A 192 11.57 -3.96 -35.26
C LEU A 192 10.21 -3.32 -35.03
N ASN A 193 10.12 -2.48 -33.99
CA ASN A 193 8.94 -1.69 -33.64
C ASN A 193 9.17 -0.22 -34.06
N PRO A 194 8.65 0.22 -35.22
CA PRO A 194 8.88 1.57 -35.73
C PRO A 194 8.24 2.69 -34.88
N ALA A 195 7.27 2.37 -34.01
CA ALA A 195 6.57 3.35 -33.16
C ALA A 195 7.24 3.55 -31.78
N GLY A 196 8.11 2.63 -31.34
CA GLY A 196 8.81 2.71 -30.06
C GLY A 196 7.90 2.65 -28.82
N GLU A 197 6.64 2.22 -28.97
CA GLU A 197 5.71 2.10 -27.83
C GLU A 197 6.08 0.89 -26.95
N PRO A 198 6.05 1.03 -25.60
CA PRO A 198 6.24 -0.09 -24.70
C PRO A 198 5.07 -1.08 -24.79
N ILE A 199 5.38 -2.37 -24.84
CA ILE A 199 4.37 -3.43 -24.73
C ILE A 199 3.83 -3.46 -23.28
N PRO A 200 2.52 -3.23 -23.05
CA PRO A 200 1.97 -3.01 -21.71
C PRO A 200 2.19 -4.15 -20.71
N GLU A 201 2.22 -5.41 -21.16
CA GLU A 201 2.49 -6.56 -20.28
C GLU A 201 3.97 -6.68 -19.83
N LEU A 202 4.86 -5.81 -20.32
CA LEU A 202 6.32 -5.88 -20.14
C LEU A 202 6.92 -4.69 -19.36
N SER A 203 6.10 -3.80 -18.81
CA SER A 203 6.60 -2.64 -18.06
C SER A 203 6.84 -2.97 -16.57
N ALA A 204 8.10 -2.91 -16.13
CA ALA A 204 8.43 -2.88 -14.71
C ALA A 204 7.93 -1.55 -14.10
N ALA A 205 7.33 -1.61 -12.91
CA ALA A 205 6.93 -0.40 -12.20
C ALA A 205 8.15 0.52 -12.01
N PRO A 206 8.05 1.82 -12.34
CA PRO A 206 9.17 2.74 -12.23
C PRO A 206 9.62 2.84 -10.77
N ILE A 207 10.93 2.77 -10.56
CA ILE A 207 11.55 3.03 -9.27
C ILE A 207 11.58 4.54 -9.08
N ILE A 208 10.86 5.03 -8.07
CA ILE A 208 10.86 6.46 -7.72
C ILE A 208 11.87 6.66 -6.61
N GLN A 209 12.87 7.51 -6.83
CA GLN A 209 13.83 7.87 -5.79
C GLN A 209 13.21 8.87 -4.80
N GLU A 210 13.38 8.60 -3.51
CA GLU A 210 13.02 9.51 -2.44
C GLU A 210 14.20 10.38 -2.03
N SER A 211 13.92 11.64 -1.73
CA SER A 211 14.91 12.57 -1.19
C SER A 211 15.03 12.41 0.33
N LYS A 212 16.17 12.86 0.87
CA LYS A 212 16.44 12.84 2.31
C LYS A 212 15.41 13.71 3.04
N ALA A 213 14.68 13.14 4.00
CA ALA A 213 13.88 13.97 4.90
C ALA A 213 14.81 14.83 5.78
N GLN A 214 14.70 16.14 5.65
CA GLN A 214 15.31 17.09 6.58
C GLN A 214 14.43 17.14 7.84
N ILE A 215 14.73 16.28 8.80
CA ILE A 215 14.27 16.47 10.18
C ILE A 215 15.42 17.19 10.88
N GLU A 216 15.23 18.47 11.19
CA GLU A 216 16.21 19.23 11.99
C GLU A 216 16.42 18.50 13.32
N ASP A 217 17.63 18.00 13.54
CA ASP A 217 18.03 17.49 14.84
C ASP A 217 18.23 18.67 15.80
N ARG A 218 17.60 18.58 16.97
CA ARG A 218 17.77 19.55 18.05
C ARG A 218 19.15 19.37 18.70
N GLU A 219 19.67 20.44 19.28
CA GLU A 219 20.84 20.40 20.18
C GLU A 219 20.61 19.53 21.43
N THR A 220 19.35 19.29 21.82
CA THR A 220 19.00 18.49 23.01
C THR A 220 18.61 17.05 22.63
N PRO A 221 19.20 16.03 23.27
CA PRO A 221 18.84 14.64 23.08
C PRO A 221 17.35 14.35 23.32
N ARG A 222 16.78 13.51 22.46
CA ARG A 222 15.38 13.06 22.55
C ARG A 222 15.26 11.91 23.54
N VAL A 223 14.09 11.77 24.16
CA VAL A 223 13.89 10.75 25.22
C VAL A 223 14.07 9.33 24.69
N TRP A 224 13.65 9.07 23.44
CA TRP A 224 13.75 7.75 22.83
C TRP A 224 15.20 7.25 22.69
N GLN A 225 16.20 8.14 22.65
CA GLN A 225 17.62 7.77 22.50
C GLN A 225 18.15 6.98 23.71
N ASN A 226 17.43 7.01 24.84
CA ASN A 226 17.72 6.16 25.99
C ASN A 226 17.39 4.68 25.73
N PHE A 227 16.57 4.38 24.72
CA PHE A 227 16.01 3.06 24.46
C PHE A 227 16.29 2.52 23.06
N ILE A 228 16.68 3.38 22.11
CA ILE A 228 16.82 3.01 20.70
C ILE A 228 18.11 3.61 20.14
N ASP A 229 18.92 2.76 19.52
CA ASP A 229 20.07 3.13 18.70
C ASP A 229 19.75 2.85 17.23
N VAL A 230 20.09 3.80 16.36
CA VAL A 230 19.80 3.71 14.93
C VAL A 230 21.05 3.94 14.12
N GLU A 231 21.26 3.09 13.11
CA GLU A 231 22.26 3.26 12.08
C GLU A 231 21.51 3.62 10.78
N GLU A 232 21.91 4.71 10.14
CA GLU A 232 21.33 5.21 8.89
C GLU A 232 22.37 5.19 7.76
N ASN A 233 21.93 4.99 6.52
CA ASN A 233 22.78 5.22 5.36
C ASN A 233 22.86 6.72 4.99
N ASP A 234 23.63 7.07 3.95
CA ASP A 234 23.82 8.46 3.52
C ASP A 234 22.51 9.20 3.18
N ASN A 235 21.50 8.46 2.73
CA ASN A 235 20.17 8.97 2.40
C ASN A 235 19.25 9.13 3.62
N GLY A 236 19.69 8.75 4.82
CA GLY A 236 18.89 8.80 6.05
C GLY A 236 17.89 7.65 6.21
N THR A 237 18.04 6.58 5.42
CA THR A 237 17.24 5.35 5.59
C THR A 237 17.86 4.50 6.70
N PRO A 238 17.06 3.98 7.64
CA PRO A 238 17.58 3.13 8.71
C PRO A 238 18.02 1.78 8.13
N THR A 239 19.25 1.37 8.42
CA THR A 239 19.80 0.05 8.05
C THR A 239 19.79 -0.91 9.23
N SER A 240 19.82 -0.40 10.46
CA SER A 240 19.73 -1.18 11.69
C SER A 240 19.09 -0.35 12.79
N ILE A 241 18.19 -0.97 13.57
CA ILE A 241 17.57 -0.39 14.76
C ILE A 241 17.75 -1.40 15.90
N LYS A 242 18.40 -0.97 16.97
CA LYS A 242 18.69 -1.79 18.15
C LYS A 242 18.00 -1.19 19.36
N PHE A 243 17.44 -2.05 20.19
CA PHE A 243 16.74 -1.65 21.41
C PHE A 243 17.62 -1.93 22.64
N LYS A 244 17.59 -1.02 23.61
CA LYS A 244 18.33 -1.12 24.89
C LYS A 244 17.44 -0.70 26.06
N ASN A 245 17.79 -1.12 27.27
CA ASN A 245 17.06 -0.79 28.50
C ASN A 245 15.56 -1.14 28.42
N ILE A 246 15.24 -2.27 27.80
CA ILE A 246 13.86 -2.67 27.49
C ILE A 246 13.22 -3.55 28.57
N GLU A 247 14.01 -4.07 29.50
CA GLU A 247 13.62 -5.04 30.53
C GLU A 247 12.60 -4.46 31.51
N HIS A 248 12.67 -3.15 31.73
CA HIS A 248 11.75 -2.42 32.62
C HIS A 248 11.03 -1.29 31.89
N PHE A 249 11.09 -1.22 30.55
CA PHE A 249 10.52 -0.11 29.81
C PHE A 249 9.01 0.00 30.05
N ASN A 250 8.53 1.21 30.35
CA ASN A 250 7.12 1.55 30.43
C ASN A 250 6.85 2.88 29.71
N PHE A 251 6.18 2.82 28.57
CA PHE A 251 5.92 3.99 27.71
C PHE A 251 5.32 5.20 28.45
N ALA A 252 4.43 4.99 29.42
CA ALA A 252 3.80 6.11 30.13
C ALA A 252 4.77 6.83 31.08
N PHE A 253 5.67 6.10 31.75
CA PHE A 253 6.66 6.69 32.66
C PHE A 253 7.95 7.14 31.96
N ASP A 254 8.44 6.30 31.05
CA ASP A 254 9.76 6.43 30.43
C ASP A 254 9.75 7.36 29.23
N LEU A 255 8.60 7.51 28.55
CA LEU A 255 8.43 8.43 27.42
C LEU A 255 7.55 9.62 27.79
N VAL A 256 6.25 9.38 28.01
CA VAL A 256 5.27 10.47 28.16
C VAL A 256 5.60 11.36 29.35
N ASP A 257 5.83 10.77 30.53
CA ASP A 257 6.18 11.56 31.72
C ASP A 257 7.58 12.19 31.63
N ALA A 258 8.51 11.58 30.90
CA ALA A 258 9.85 12.13 30.68
C ALA A 258 9.80 13.36 29.77
N VAL A 259 9.06 13.30 28.66
CA VAL A 259 8.80 14.47 27.79
C VAL A 259 8.06 15.55 28.57
N ALA A 260 7.04 15.19 29.37
CA ALA A 260 6.32 16.15 30.21
C ALA A 260 7.20 16.84 31.27
N ARG A 261 8.24 16.18 31.77
CA ARG A 261 9.25 16.79 32.67
C ARG A 261 10.19 17.73 31.91
N ARG A 262 10.61 17.34 30.70
CA ARG A 262 11.56 18.11 29.89
C ARG A 262 10.93 19.32 29.22
N GLU A 263 9.77 19.15 28.60
CA GLU A 263 9.03 20.14 27.81
C GLU A 263 7.52 20.07 28.12
N PRO A 264 7.08 20.57 29.29
CA PRO A 264 5.70 20.41 29.76
C PRO A 264 4.65 21.00 28.82
N GLU A 265 4.93 22.14 28.17
CA GLU A 265 3.99 22.83 27.28
C GLU A 265 3.98 22.27 25.85
N LYS A 266 4.81 21.28 25.54
CA LYS A 266 4.85 20.69 24.21
C LYS A 266 3.51 20.03 23.90
N LEU A 267 2.94 20.35 22.74
CA LEU A 267 1.67 19.79 22.30
C LEU A 267 1.81 18.28 22.08
N ALA A 268 0.94 17.51 22.72
CA ALA A 268 0.86 16.06 22.54
C ALA A 268 -0.31 15.69 21.61
N MET A 269 -1.46 16.36 21.77
CA MET A 269 -2.66 16.09 20.97
C MET A 269 -3.48 17.35 20.73
N LEU A 270 -3.89 17.55 19.48
CA LEU A 270 -5.02 18.42 19.11
C LEU A 270 -6.23 17.53 18.79
N HIS A 271 -7.25 17.61 19.64
CA HIS A 271 -8.50 16.88 19.48
C HIS A 271 -9.61 17.83 19.00
N VAL A 272 -10.43 17.35 18.08
CA VAL A 272 -11.63 18.03 17.59
C VAL A 272 -12.80 17.08 17.75
N SER A 273 -13.83 17.47 18.50
CA SER A 273 -15.04 16.64 18.66
C SER A 273 -16.00 16.76 17.48
N LYS A 274 -17.04 15.91 17.45
CA LYS A 274 -18.07 15.90 16.40
C LYS A 274 -18.75 17.26 16.17
N ASP A 275 -18.91 18.04 17.23
CA ASP A 275 -19.44 19.41 17.25
C ASP A 275 -18.39 20.50 16.95
N LYS A 276 -17.18 20.10 16.51
CA LYS A 276 -16.03 20.95 16.22
C LYS A 276 -15.42 21.66 17.44
N THR A 277 -15.74 21.25 18.67
CA THR A 277 -15.05 21.77 19.85
C THR A 277 -13.58 21.32 19.85
N GLU A 278 -12.67 22.29 19.86
CA GLU A 278 -11.22 22.07 19.85
C GLU A 278 -10.67 21.91 21.27
N ARG A 279 -9.81 20.92 21.46
CA ARG A 279 -9.09 20.68 22.73
C ARG A 279 -7.62 20.45 22.45
N ARG A 280 -6.75 21.19 23.13
CA ARG A 280 -5.30 21.08 23.03
C ARG A 280 -4.76 20.49 24.31
N PHE A 281 -4.06 19.36 24.21
CA PHE A 281 -3.45 18.68 25.33
C PHE A 281 -1.93 18.70 25.17
N THR A 282 -1.26 19.29 26.16
CA THR A 282 0.20 19.25 26.27
C THR A 282 0.66 17.94 26.91
N PHE A 283 1.94 17.58 26.80
CA PHE A 283 2.49 16.43 27.52
C PHE A 283 2.28 16.54 29.04
N ARG A 284 2.28 17.76 29.61
CA ARG A 284 1.90 17.99 31.03
C ARG A 284 0.45 17.58 31.30
N ASP A 285 -0.48 17.94 30.43
CA ASP A 285 -1.91 17.58 30.57
C ASP A 285 -2.11 16.07 30.47
N ILE A 286 -1.44 15.42 29.50
CA ILE A 286 -1.47 13.96 29.33
C ILE A 286 -0.91 13.26 30.59
N LYS A 287 0.26 13.70 31.09
CA LYS A 287 0.84 13.17 32.34
C LYS A 287 -0.11 13.34 33.53
N ARG A 288 -0.71 14.52 33.68
CA ARG A 288 -1.66 14.83 34.75
C ARG A 288 -2.85 13.89 34.70
N ALA A 289 -3.58 13.88 33.58
CA ALA A 289 -4.80 13.11 33.43
C ALA A 289 -4.57 11.59 33.52
N SER A 290 -3.48 11.08 32.92
CA SER A 290 -3.13 9.65 33.03
C SER A 290 -2.79 9.22 34.45
N SER A 291 -2.14 10.09 35.25
CA SER A 291 -1.85 9.81 36.66
C SER A 291 -3.11 9.80 37.52
N GLN A 292 -4.04 10.71 37.22
CA GLN A 292 -5.37 10.72 37.84
C GLN A 292 -6.16 9.44 37.50
N CYS A 293 -6.15 9.02 36.23
CA CYS A 293 -6.75 7.76 35.79
C CYS A 293 -6.13 6.55 36.51
N ALA A 294 -4.80 6.48 36.63
CA ALA A 294 -4.13 5.39 37.34
C ALA A 294 -4.57 5.30 38.81
N ASN A 295 -4.65 6.45 39.51
CA ASN A 295 -5.16 6.51 40.88
C ASN A 295 -6.65 6.13 40.98
N TYR A 296 -7.47 6.57 40.03
CA TYR A 296 -8.88 6.23 39.96
C TYR A 296 -9.09 4.72 39.78
N PHE A 297 -8.44 4.11 38.79
CA PHE A 297 -8.52 2.68 38.56
C PHE A 297 -8.01 1.87 39.76
N LYS A 298 -6.93 2.32 40.41
CA LYS A 298 -6.44 1.73 41.66
C LYS A 298 -7.48 1.80 42.78
N ALA A 299 -8.18 2.92 42.92
CA ALA A 299 -9.24 3.11 43.91
C ALA A 299 -10.49 2.28 43.63
N LEU A 300 -10.81 2.04 42.35
CA LEU A 300 -11.81 1.05 41.93
C LEU A 300 -11.34 -0.40 42.21
N GLY A 301 -10.09 -0.63 42.60
CA GLY A 301 -9.57 -1.96 42.88
C GLY A 301 -9.18 -2.75 41.63
N ILE A 302 -9.01 -2.07 40.49
CA ILE A 302 -8.33 -2.64 39.30
C ILE A 302 -6.86 -2.87 39.67
N ARG A 303 -6.32 -4.02 39.28
CA ARG A 303 -4.96 -4.46 39.61
C ARG A 303 -4.12 -4.72 38.36
N ARG A 304 -2.81 -4.89 38.56
CA ARG A 304 -1.91 -5.38 37.51
C ARG A 304 -2.44 -6.71 36.95
N GLY A 305 -2.51 -6.83 35.62
CA GLY A 305 -3.04 -7.99 34.91
C GLY A 305 -4.57 -8.08 34.78
N ASP A 306 -5.34 -7.15 35.37
CA ASP A 306 -6.78 -7.04 35.10
C ASP A 306 -7.00 -6.55 33.66
N LYS A 307 -8.02 -7.08 32.97
CA LYS A 307 -8.31 -6.74 31.58
C LYS A 307 -9.40 -5.69 31.55
N VAL A 308 -9.10 -4.52 30.96
CA VAL A 308 -10.02 -3.39 30.88
C VAL A 308 -10.33 -3.10 29.42
N MET A 309 -11.60 -3.28 29.03
CA MET A 309 -12.04 -3.02 27.67
C MET A 309 -12.33 -1.54 27.47
N LEU A 310 -11.91 -0.98 26.32
CA LEU A 310 -12.09 0.43 25.99
C LEU A 310 -12.88 0.58 24.68
N VAL A 311 -14.11 1.09 24.77
CA VAL A 311 -15.05 1.27 23.65
C VAL A 311 -15.43 2.74 23.54
N MET A 312 -14.51 3.57 23.02
CA MET A 312 -14.55 5.03 23.20
C MET A 312 -14.41 5.83 21.90
N LYS A 313 -14.62 5.21 20.74
CA LYS A 313 -14.56 5.85 19.41
C LYS A 313 -13.26 6.60 19.16
N ARG A 314 -13.28 7.94 19.23
CA ARG A 314 -12.12 8.83 19.15
C ARG A 314 -12.19 9.91 20.25
N HIS A 315 -12.88 9.62 21.34
CA HIS A 315 -13.01 10.52 22.50
C HIS A 315 -11.64 10.71 23.17
N TYR A 316 -11.30 11.95 23.55
CA TYR A 316 -9.97 12.27 24.11
C TYR A 316 -9.63 11.49 25.38
N GLN A 317 -10.65 11.06 26.13
CA GLN A 317 -10.53 10.27 27.35
C GLN A 317 -9.82 8.92 27.11
N PHE A 318 -9.89 8.37 25.89
CA PHE A 318 -9.21 7.13 25.54
C PHE A 318 -7.70 7.19 25.83
N TRP A 319 -7.04 8.28 25.47
CA TRP A 319 -5.61 8.47 25.71
C TRP A 319 -5.26 8.53 27.19
N PHE A 320 -6.15 9.12 28.01
CA PHE A 320 -5.94 9.21 29.46
C PHE A 320 -6.10 7.83 30.11
N ALA A 321 -7.16 7.10 29.74
CA ALA A 321 -7.41 5.76 30.21
C ALA A 321 -6.29 4.79 29.81
N MET A 322 -5.90 4.77 28.53
CA MET A 322 -4.80 3.92 28.02
C MET A 322 -3.52 4.10 28.84
N LEU A 323 -3.06 5.35 29.03
CA LEU A 323 -1.85 5.61 29.80
C LEU A 323 -2.00 5.37 31.30
N GLY A 324 -3.20 5.60 31.86
CA GLY A 324 -3.50 5.26 33.24
C GLY A 324 -3.43 3.76 33.51
N LEU A 325 -3.95 2.94 32.59
CA LEU A 325 -3.84 1.48 32.63
C LEU A 325 -2.38 1.03 32.49
N ASN A 326 -1.62 1.63 31.55
CA ASN A 326 -0.19 1.35 31.39
C ASN A 326 0.63 1.66 32.66
N LYS A 327 0.31 2.74 33.37
CA LYS A 327 0.97 3.08 34.65
C LYS A 327 0.61 2.08 35.75
N LEU A 328 -0.65 1.63 35.78
CA LEU A 328 -1.16 0.71 36.80
C LEU A 328 -0.74 -0.75 36.57
N GLY A 329 -0.52 -1.15 35.32
CA GLY A 329 -0.22 -2.54 34.95
C GLY A 329 -1.42 -3.35 34.51
N ALA A 330 -2.57 -2.70 34.32
CA ALA A 330 -3.76 -3.34 33.77
C ALA A 330 -3.62 -3.46 32.24
N ILE A 331 -4.22 -4.51 31.68
CA ILE A 331 -4.15 -4.82 30.26
C ILE A 331 -5.30 -4.12 29.54
N ALA A 332 -4.98 -3.16 28.68
CA ALA A 332 -5.98 -2.46 27.88
C ALA A 332 -6.43 -3.33 26.70
N ILE A 333 -7.74 -3.34 26.44
CA ILE A 333 -8.33 -4.04 25.29
C ILE A 333 -9.22 -3.08 24.51
N PRO A 334 -8.69 -2.33 23.54
CA PRO A 334 -9.49 -1.47 22.70
C PRO A 334 -10.46 -2.28 21.84
N ALA A 335 -11.68 -1.77 21.68
CA ALA A 335 -12.67 -2.35 20.79
C ALA A 335 -13.56 -1.28 20.15
N THR A 336 -14.14 -1.60 18.99
CA THR A 336 -15.02 -0.69 18.25
C THR A 336 -16.36 -0.52 18.97
N ASN A 337 -16.99 0.64 18.81
CA ASN A 337 -18.36 0.92 19.25
C ASN A 337 -19.44 0.16 18.46
N GLN A 338 -19.08 -0.58 17.42
CA GLN A 338 -20.04 -1.31 16.58
C GLN A 338 -20.43 -2.70 17.13
N LEU A 339 -19.81 -3.13 18.24
CA LEU A 339 -20.06 -4.44 18.82
C LEU A 339 -21.50 -4.56 19.35
N GLN A 340 -22.10 -5.72 19.13
CA GLN A 340 -23.42 -6.07 19.66
C GLN A 340 -23.31 -6.92 20.93
N GLU A 341 -24.43 -7.25 21.57
CA GLU A 341 -24.46 -8.05 22.79
C GLU A 341 -23.62 -9.34 22.69
N HIS A 342 -23.85 -10.16 21.66
CA HIS A 342 -23.13 -11.43 21.47
C HIS A 342 -21.61 -11.23 21.27
N ASP A 343 -21.21 -10.12 20.66
CA ASP A 343 -19.79 -9.75 20.50
C ASP A 343 -19.14 -9.42 21.84
N PHE A 344 -19.89 -8.71 22.72
CA PHE A 344 -19.43 -8.38 24.06
C PHE A 344 -19.33 -9.62 24.93
N VAL A 345 -20.37 -10.48 24.95
CA VAL A 345 -20.36 -11.74 25.71
C VAL A 345 -19.13 -12.58 25.35
N TYR A 346 -18.91 -12.81 24.05
CA TYR A 346 -17.75 -13.57 23.57
C TYR A 346 -16.42 -12.98 24.08
N ARG A 347 -16.25 -11.66 23.94
CA ARG A 347 -14.99 -10.99 24.32
C ARG A 347 -14.80 -10.95 25.84
N PHE A 348 -15.89 -10.77 26.58
CA PHE A 348 -15.90 -10.77 28.05
C PHE A 348 -15.43 -12.12 28.57
N GLU A 349 -15.99 -13.21 28.06
CA GLU A 349 -15.63 -14.58 28.45
C GLU A 349 -14.20 -14.96 28.02
N LYS A 350 -13.87 -14.78 26.73
CA LYS A 350 -12.58 -15.22 26.17
C LYS A 350 -11.41 -14.50 26.85
N ALA A 351 -11.50 -13.18 27.07
CA ALA A 351 -10.45 -12.41 27.73
C ALA A 351 -10.54 -12.39 29.26
N GLY A 352 -11.72 -12.68 29.85
CA GLY A 352 -11.98 -12.47 31.27
C GLY A 352 -11.95 -10.99 31.64
N ILE A 353 -12.77 -10.18 30.96
CA ILE A 353 -12.85 -8.73 31.16
C ILE A 353 -13.37 -8.42 32.57
N SER A 354 -12.68 -7.54 33.29
CA SER A 354 -13.04 -7.13 34.65
C SER A 354 -13.66 -5.74 34.72
N ALA A 355 -13.40 -4.88 33.74
CA ALA A 355 -14.03 -3.57 33.64
C ALA A 355 -14.13 -3.10 32.19
N ILE A 356 -15.06 -2.20 31.93
CA ILE A 356 -15.25 -1.56 30.63
C ILE A 356 -15.39 -0.05 30.78
N ILE A 357 -14.80 0.69 29.84
CA ILE A 357 -15.03 2.12 29.66
C ILE A 357 -15.67 2.30 28.30
N ALA A 358 -16.92 2.77 28.26
CA ALA A 358 -17.72 2.88 27.06
C ALA A 358 -18.18 4.32 26.80
N THR A 359 -18.31 4.65 25.52
CA THR A 359 -19.05 5.84 25.07
C THR A 359 -20.53 5.73 25.43
N ALA A 360 -21.18 6.86 25.67
CA ALA A 360 -22.63 6.97 25.76
C ALA A 360 -23.32 6.93 24.38
N ASP A 361 -22.56 7.00 23.28
CA ASP A 361 -23.09 7.01 21.92
C ASP A 361 -23.48 5.59 21.42
N ASP A 362 -24.22 5.56 20.30
CA ASP A 362 -24.43 4.39 19.44
C ASP A 362 -25.03 3.13 20.11
N GLY A 363 -25.72 3.30 21.23
CA GLY A 363 -26.36 2.19 21.95
C GLY A 363 -25.37 1.23 22.62
N VAL A 364 -24.09 1.62 22.76
CA VAL A 364 -23.05 0.78 23.35
C VAL A 364 -23.39 0.37 24.78
N PRO A 365 -23.82 1.28 25.69
CA PRO A 365 -24.15 0.90 27.06
C PRO A 365 -25.28 -0.13 27.15
N GLU A 366 -26.28 -0.05 26.27
CA GLU A 366 -27.37 -1.02 26.16
C GLU A 366 -26.87 -2.41 25.79
N GLN A 367 -26.01 -2.51 24.76
CA GLN A 367 -25.44 -3.79 24.34
C GLN A 367 -24.56 -4.42 25.43
N VAL A 368 -23.83 -3.58 26.18
CA VAL A 368 -23.03 -4.03 27.32
C VAL A 368 -23.92 -4.50 28.46
N ASP A 369 -25.00 -3.78 28.78
CA ASP A 369 -25.94 -4.18 29.84
C ASP A 369 -26.56 -5.54 29.52
N LEU A 370 -26.99 -5.77 28.28
CA LEU A 370 -27.51 -7.06 27.83
C LEU A 370 -26.45 -8.18 27.93
N ALA A 371 -25.19 -7.88 27.58
CA ALA A 371 -24.10 -8.84 27.72
C ALA A 371 -23.80 -9.20 29.19
N CYS A 372 -24.01 -8.27 30.13
CA CYS A 372 -23.83 -8.50 31.56
C CYS A 372 -24.88 -9.48 32.13
N GLU A 373 -26.04 -9.66 31.48
CA GLU A 373 -27.00 -10.70 31.88
C GLU A 373 -26.46 -12.12 31.69
N LYS A 374 -25.41 -12.27 30.86
CA LYS A 374 -24.78 -13.55 30.50
C LYS A 374 -23.35 -13.68 31.03
N TYR A 375 -22.78 -12.62 31.60
CA TYR A 375 -21.40 -12.59 32.08
C TYR A 375 -21.26 -11.83 33.41
N ASP A 376 -20.97 -12.56 34.49
CA ASP A 376 -20.88 -12.03 35.85
C ASP A 376 -19.48 -11.51 36.22
N GLY A 377 -18.49 -11.61 35.33
CA GLY A 377 -17.10 -11.26 35.62
C GLY A 377 -16.78 -9.76 35.59
N LEU A 378 -17.73 -8.93 35.13
CA LEU A 378 -17.54 -7.49 34.97
C LEU A 378 -17.78 -6.76 36.30
N LYS A 379 -16.70 -6.22 36.89
CA LYS A 379 -16.75 -5.53 38.19
C LYS A 379 -17.22 -4.08 38.07
N TYR A 380 -16.85 -3.40 36.99
CA TYR A 380 -17.14 -1.98 36.81
C TYR A 380 -17.52 -1.64 35.37
N LYS A 381 -18.55 -0.80 35.24
CA LYS A 381 -19.01 -0.18 34.00
C LYS A 381 -18.81 1.33 34.11
N LEU A 382 -17.90 1.89 33.31
CA LEU A 382 -17.57 3.31 33.29
C LEU A 382 -18.06 3.93 31.98
N ILE A 383 -18.68 5.11 32.04
CA ILE A 383 -19.25 5.79 30.88
C ILE A 383 -18.55 7.14 30.64
N VAL A 384 -18.30 7.49 29.38
CA VAL A 384 -17.82 8.82 28.97
C VAL A 384 -18.85 9.57 28.14
N ASN A 385 -18.80 10.89 28.19
CA ASN A 385 -19.65 11.82 27.46
C ASN A 385 -21.16 11.59 27.70
N GLY A 386 -21.53 11.17 28.91
CA GLY A 386 -22.91 10.92 29.28
C GLY A 386 -23.04 10.31 30.68
N GLN A 387 -24.28 10.03 31.07
CA GLN A 387 -24.61 9.39 32.35
C GLN A 387 -25.63 8.28 32.09
N ARG A 388 -25.58 7.22 32.91
CA ARG A 388 -26.52 6.09 32.83
C ARG A 388 -26.63 5.42 34.20
N GLU A 389 -27.83 4.99 34.56
CA GLU A 389 -28.06 4.23 35.79
C GLU A 389 -27.26 2.92 35.78
N GLY A 390 -26.63 2.59 36.91
CA GLY A 390 -25.76 1.40 37.01
C GLY A 390 -24.37 1.56 36.36
N TRP A 391 -24.04 2.74 35.84
CA TRP A 391 -22.72 3.09 35.31
C TRP A 391 -22.11 4.24 36.11
N LYS A 392 -20.78 4.24 36.25
CA LYS A 392 -20.03 5.33 36.89
C LYS A 392 -19.58 6.35 35.85
N SER A 393 -19.72 7.64 36.14
CA SER A 393 -19.25 8.72 35.25
C SER A 393 -17.72 8.78 35.29
N PHE A 394 -17.08 8.39 34.19
CA PHE A 394 -15.62 8.48 34.09
C PHE A 394 -15.16 9.93 34.14
N ASP A 395 -15.84 10.83 33.41
CA ASP A 395 -15.48 12.23 33.25
C ASP A 395 -15.49 13.02 34.56
N GLU A 396 -16.44 12.69 35.46
CA GLU A 396 -16.54 13.31 36.79
C GLU A 396 -15.59 12.65 37.80
N ASP A 397 -15.40 11.34 37.71
CA ASP A 397 -14.68 10.59 38.74
C ASP A 397 -13.17 10.75 38.63
N TYR A 398 -12.56 10.57 37.45
CA TYR A 398 -11.09 10.47 37.37
C TYR A 398 -10.42 11.78 37.81
N VAL A 399 -11.03 12.93 37.52
CA VAL A 399 -10.49 14.26 37.85
C VAL A 399 -10.40 14.53 39.35
N MET A 400 -11.13 13.77 40.18
CA MET A 400 -11.14 13.90 41.63
C MET A 400 -9.91 13.26 42.30
N TYR A 401 -9.15 12.45 41.55
CA TYR A 401 -7.98 11.75 42.07
C TYR A 401 -6.70 12.56 41.89
N SER A 402 -5.68 12.20 42.67
CA SER A 402 -4.37 12.85 42.63
C SER A 402 -3.74 12.78 41.24
N SER A 403 -3.18 13.91 40.80
CA SER A 403 -2.37 14.01 39.58
C SER A 403 -0.93 13.47 39.74
N HIS A 404 -0.61 12.95 40.93
CA HIS A 404 0.66 12.31 41.23
C HIS A 404 0.47 10.80 41.36
N PHE A 405 1.17 10.04 40.52
CA PHE A 405 1.25 8.57 40.57
C PHE A 405 2.73 8.18 40.43
N ALA A 406 3.35 7.77 41.53
CA ALA A 406 4.77 7.45 41.55
C ALA A 406 5.05 6.08 40.90
N ARG A 407 6.18 5.96 40.22
CA ARG A 407 6.69 4.67 39.75
C ARG A 407 7.33 3.95 40.93
N GLY A 408 6.72 2.84 41.37
CA GLY A 408 7.26 1.96 42.40
C GLY A 408 8.38 1.06 41.87
N GLU A 409 9.07 0.36 42.78
CA GLU A 409 10.09 -0.65 42.42
C GLU A 409 9.49 -1.84 41.66
N ASP A 410 8.21 -2.16 41.92
CA ASP A 410 7.44 -3.23 41.30
C ASP A 410 6.59 -2.75 40.10
N ALA A 411 6.90 -1.58 39.55
CA ALA A 411 6.17 -1.00 38.44
C ALA A 411 6.18 -1.93 37.21
N PRO A 412 5.05 -2.03 36.47
CA PRO A 412 4.95 -2.90 35.30
C PRO A 412 5.82 -2.38 34.16
N GLY A 413 6.38 -3.30 33.37
CA GLY A 413 7.25 -2.95 32.25
C GLY A 413 7.83 -4.17 31.52
N GLY A 414 8.60 -3.90 30.47
CA GLY A 414 9.27 -4.92 29.67
C GLY A 414 8.33 -5.98 29.10
N GLU A 415 8.48 -7.23 29.54
CA GLU A 415 7.74 -8.38 29.02
C GLU A 415 6.33 -8.54 29.61
N ASP A 416 5.95 -7.71 30.57
CA ASP A 416 4.57 -7.69 31.07
C ASP A 416 3.57 -7.43 29.93
N LEU A 417 2.43 -8.12 29.97
CA LEU A 417 1.33 -7.81 29.04
C LEU A 417 0.74 -6.44 29.36
N MET A 418 0.55 -5.63 28.33
CA MET A 418 0.05 -4.25 28.44
C MET A 418 -1.21 -4.03 27.59
N LEU A 419 -1.30 -4.72 26.45
CA LEU A 419 -2.28 -4.43 25.42
C LEU A 419 -2.72 -5.73 24.73
N MET A 420 -4.01 -5.86 24.45
CA MET A 420 -4.52 -6.96 23.64
C MET A 420 -5.49 -6.46 22.58
N TYR A 421 -5.52 -7.15 21.45
CA TYR A 421 -6.51 -6.94 20.40
C TYR A 421 -7.27 -8.21 20.10
N PHE A 422 -8.58 -8.07 19.90
CA PHE A 422 -9.35 -9.10 19.22
C PHE A 422 -9.11 -8.99 17.71
N THR A 423 -8.52 -10.03 17.11
CA THR A 423 -8.14 -10.08 15.69
C THR A 423 -9.01 -11.11 14.97
N SER A 424 -9.56 -10.74 13.82
CA SER A 424 -10.43 -11.64 13.05
C SER A 424 -9.60 -12.77 12.44
N GLY A 425 -9.93 -14.03 12.75
CA GLY A 425 -9.42 -15.19 12.03
C GLY A 425 -10.11 -15.37 10.68
N THR A 426 -9.43 -16.01 9.72
CA THR A 426 -9.98 -16.33 8.39
C THR A 426 -11.09 -17.40 8.42
N SER A 427 -11.20 -18.18 9.51
CA SER A 427 -12.12 -19.33 9.60
C SER A 427 -12.93 -19.42 10.90
N GLY A 428 -12.89 -18.42 11.79
CA GLY A 428 -13.55 -18.52 13.11
C GLY A 428 -13.71 -17.23 13.91
N TYR A 429 -14.10 -17.37 15.18
CA TYR A 429 -14.25 -16.26 16.13
C TYR A 429 -12.92 -15.51 16.36
N PRO A 430 -12.96 -14.21 16.73
CA PRO A 430 -11.74 -13.42 16.88
C PRO A 430 -10.76 -13.95 17.94
N LYS A 431 -9.47 -14.05 17.60
CA LYS A 431 -8.35 -14.44 18.48
C LYS A 431 -7.85 -13.22 19.27
N ILE A 432 -7.06 -13.42 20.32
CA ILE A 432 -6.57 -12.31 21.17
C ILE A 432 -5.05 -12.15 21.02
N ALA A 433 -4.60 -11.28 20.13
CA ALA A 433 -3.18 -10.95 19.99
C ALA A 433 -2.70 -10.17 21.22
N ALA A 434 -1.74 -10.71 21.97
CA ALA A 434 -1.24 -10.13 23.21
C ALA A 434 0.12 -9.43 23.04
N HIS A 435 0.21 -8.19 23.50
CA HIS A 435 1.36 -7.30 23.36
C HIS A 435 1.94 -6.90 24.71
N THR A 436 3.26 -6.83 24.77
CA THR A 436 4.01 -6.45 25.98
C THR A 436 4.27 -4.94 26.04
N TYR A 437 4.89 -4.47 27.12
CA TYR A 437 5.36 -3.08 27.22
C TYR A 437 6.44 -2.72 26.21
N GLN A 438 7.07 -3.69 25.52
CA GLN A 438 8.02 -3.43 24.44
C GLN A 438 7.34 -3.07 23.11
N TYR A 439 6.03 -3.34 22.95
CA TYR A 439 5.27 -3.04 21.72
C TYR A 439 5.37 -1.57 21.25
N PRO A 440 5.28 -0.56 22.13
CA PRO A 440 5.48 0.84 21.74
C PRO A 440 6.83 1.11 21.08
N LEU A 441 7.92 0.48 21.53
CA LEU A 441 9.25 0.68 20.95
C LEU A 441 9.29 0.22 19.48
N GLY A 442 8.58 -0.87 19.16
CA GLY A 442 8.40 -1.35 17.78
C GLY A 442 7.67 -0.38 16.85
N HIS A 443 7.04 0.68 17.37
CA HIS A 443 6.44 1.74 16.53
C HIS A 443 7.41 2.85 16.15
N PHE A 444 8.66 2.80 16.63
CA PHE A 444 9.63 3.85 16.37
C PHE A 444 9.85 4.08 14.88
N HIS A 445 10.13 3.03 14.10
CA HIS A 445 10.31 3.17 12.65
C HIS A 445 9.00 3.48 11.91
N THR A 446 7.88 2.98 12.43
CA THR A 446 6.53 3.28 11.93
C THR A 446 6.30 4.80 11.93
N ALA A 447 6.68 5.49 13.00
CA ALA A 447 6.51 6.94 13.08
C ALA A 447 7.68 7.74 12.49
N ARG A 448 8.93 7.40 12.82
CA ARG A 448 10.10 8.21 12.47
C ARG A 448 10.52 8.09 11.01
N TYR A 449 10.35 6.93 10.40
CA TYR A 449 10.88 6.63 9.06
C TYR A 449 9.80 6.36 8.02
N TRP A 450 8.65 5.81 8.43
CA TRP A 450 7.53 5.62 7.51
C TRP A 450 6.56 6.80 7.54
N HIS A 451 5.96 7.14 8.68
CA HIS A 451 5.11 8.34 8.75
C HIS A 451 5.90 9.66 8.67
N THR A 452 7.22 9.60 8.87
CA THR A 452 8.15 10.74 8.97
C THR A 452 7.65 11.86 9.89
N VAL A 453 7.17 11.48 11.08
CA VAL A 453 6.55 12.40 12.03
C VAL A 453 7.49 13.58 12.33
N ASP A 454 7.01 14.77 12.03
CA ASP A 454 7.64 16.03 12.40
C ASP A 454 7.40 16.29 13.91
N PRO A 455 8.44 16.40 14.74
CA PRO A 455 8.31 16.62 16.18
C PRO A 455 7.68 17.97 16.54
N ASN A 456 7.74 18.94 15.63
CA ASN A 456 7.10 20.24 15.77
C ASN A 456 5.84 20.36 14.89
N GLY A 457 5.52 19.30 14.15
CA GLY A 457 4.34 19.23 13.31
C GLY A 457 3.17 18.51 13.98
N LEU A 458 2.22 18.12 13.13
CA LEU A 458 0.95 17.55 13.54
C LEU A 458 0.63 16.35 12.64
N HIS A 459 0.69 15.15 13.21
CA HIS A 459 0.42 13.91 12.49
C HIS A 459 -1.05 13.53 12.57
N PHE A 460 -1.69 13.31 11.42
CA PHE A 460 -3.07 12.87 11.36
C PHE A 460 -3.17 11.45 10.79
N THR A 461 -3.62 10.51 11.62
CA THR A 461 -4.08 9.20 11.15
C THR A 461 -5.61 9.11 11.23
N ILE A 462 -6.27 8.62 10.19
CA ILE A 462 -7.71 8.31 10.26
C ILE A 462 -7.90 6.85 10.70
N SER A 463 -8.34 6.66 11.94
CA SER A 463 -8.66 5.35 12.54
C SER A 463 -9.56 5.50 13.75
N ASP A 464 -10.42 4.51 14.00
CA ASP A 464 -11.06 4.31 15.31
C ASP A 464 -10.07 3.79 16.35
N THR A 465 -10.27 4.14 17.63
CA THR A 465 -9.41 3.67 18.72
C THR A 465 -9.55 2.18 18.99
N GLY A 466 -10.66 1.56 18.56
CA GLY A 466 -10.88 0.12 18.64
C GLY A 466 -10.00 -0.73 17.71
N TRP A 467 -9.31 -0.10 16.75
CA TRP A 467 -8.40 -0.80 15.82
C TRP A 467 -6.94 -0.60 16.21
N ALA A 468 -6.11 -1.62 15.97
CA ALA A 468 -4.67 -1.55 16.19
C ALA A 468 -4.00 -0.36 15.47
N LYS A 469 -4.55 0.07 14.33
CA LYS A 469 -4.08 1.25 13.57
C LYS A 469 -4.10 2.54 14.39
N ALA A 470 -4.94 2.67 15.42
CA ALA A 470 -4.87 3.81 16.33
C ALA A 470 -3.56 3.85 17.12
N MET A 471 -3.01 2.70 17.52
CA MET A 471 -1.71 2.67 18.21
C MET A 471 -0.53 2.94 17.28
N TRP A 472 -0.67 2.56 16.01
CA TRP A 472 0.31 2.86 14.97
C TRP A 472 0.37 4.35 14.62
N GLY A 473 -0.78 5.03 14.61
CA GLY A 473 -0.95 6.35 14.03
C GLY A 473 -1.37 7.47 15.00
N LYS A 474 -1.71 7.15 16.24
CA LYS A 474 -2.30 8.09 17.20
C LYS A 474 -1.77 7.93 18.62
N LEU A 475 -0.64 7.27 18.84
CA LEU A 475 -0.12 7.14 20.20
C LEU A 475 1.39 6.88 20.23
N TYR A 476 1.80 5.63 20.04
CA TYR A 476 3.10 5.18 20.52
C TYR A 476 4.24 5.78 19.71
N GLY A 477 4.30 5.49 18.41
CA GLY A 477 5.39 5.97 17.56
C GLY A 477 5.43 7.50 17.47
N GLN A 478 4.26 8.16 17.39
CA GLN A 478 4.17 9.61 17.25
C GLN A 478 4.77 10.32 18.48
N TRP A 479 4.41 9.87 19.69
CA TRP A 479 4.96 10.46 20.91
C TRP A 479 6.37 9.97 21.24
N LEU A 480 6.80 8.79 20.75
CA LEU A 480 8.22 8.39 20.73
C LEU A 480 9.04 9.38 19.89
N ALA A 481 8.56 9.75 18.71
CA ALA A 481 9.14 10.80 17.87
C ALA A 481 8.90 12.22 18.43
N GLU A 482 8.22 12.33 19.57
CA GLU A 482 7.83 13.57 20.24
C GLU A 482 7.01 14.51 19.34
N GLY A 483 6.26 13.98 18.36
CA GLY A 483 5.34 14.75 17.51
C GLY A 483 3.92 14.77 18.08
N ALA A 484 3.19 15.86 17.79
CA ALA A 484 1.79 15.97 18.19
C ALA A 484 0.89 15.13 17.26
N ILE A 485 -0.21 14.61 17.79
CA ILE A 485 -1.24 13.92 17.01
C ILE A 485 -2.48 14.80 16.81
N PHE A 486 -3.10 14.71 15.63
CA PHE A 486 -4.43 15.25 15.38
C PHE A 486 -5.47 14.13 15.44
N THR A 487 -6.51 14.35 16.23
CA THR A 487 -7.65 13.43 16.32
C THR A 487 -8.93 14.18 16.04
N TYR A 488 -9.60 13.82 14.95
CA TYR A 488 -10.96 14.26 14.68
C TYR A 488 -11.96 13.15 15.01
N ASP A 489 -12.86 13.42 15.96
CA ASP A 489 -13.86 12.50 16.49
C ASP A 489 -15.20 12.69 15.78
N PHE A 490 -15.28 12.17 14.56
CA PHE A 490 -16.49 12.13 13.73
C PHE A 490 -17.26 10.81 13.87
N ASP A 491 -18.55 10.82 13.55
CA ASP A 491 -19.40 9.62 13.53
C ASP A 491 -19.30 8.87 12.20
N ARG A 492 -19.53 9.59 11.09
CA ARG A 492 -19.43 9.06 9.73
C ARG A 492 -18.32 9.78 8.97
N PHE A 493 -17.53 9.03 8.23
CA PHE A 493 -16.51 9.62 7.37
C PHE A 493 -17.16 10.45 6.26
N ASP A 494 -16.77 11.71 6.16
CA ASP A 494 -17.10 12.63 5.08
C ASP A 494 -15.82 13.35 4.65
N ALA A 495 -15.43 13.15 3.39
CA ALA A 495 -14.23 13.78 2.84
C ALA A 495 -14.36 15.32 2.82
N ALA A 496 -15.54 15.86 2.49
CA ALA A 496 -15.74 17.30 2.40
C ALA A 496 -15.61 18.01 3.75
N ASP A 497 -15.85 17.29 4.85
CA ASP A 497 -15.72 17.77 6.21
C ASP A 497 -14.29 17.70 6.75
N ILE A 498 -13.51 16.72 6.29
CA ILE A 498 -12.12 16.47 6.73
C ILE A 498 -11.12 17.28 5.91
N LEU A 499 -11.28 17.38 4.59
CA LEU A 499 -10.31 18.03 3.69
C LEU A 499 -10.00 19.50 4.07
N PRO A 500 -10.95 20.33 4.54
CA PRO A 500 -10.65 21.69 5.03
C PRO A 500 -9.73 21.74 6.27
N MET A 501 -9.64 20.63 7.03
CA MET A 501 -8.87 20.59 8.28
C MET A 501 -7.35 20.62 8.04
N PHE A 502 -6.89 20.15 6.89
CA PHE A 502 -5.46 20.14 6.54
C PHE A 502 -4.87 21.55 6.58
N ALA A 503 -5.50 22.48 5.87
CA ALA A 503 -5.11 23.89 5.86
C ALA A 503 -5.36 24.56 7.22
N LYS A 504 -6.53 24.33 7.84
CA LYS A 504 -6.90 24.97 9.11
C LYS A 504 -5.92 24.67 10.24
N TYR A 505 -5.48 23.42 10.35
CA TYR A 505 -4.64 22.95 11.46
C TYR A 505 -3.18 22.75 11.08
N GLN A 506 -2.82 23.01 9.81
CA GLN A 506 -1.46 22.84 9.30
C GLN A 506 -0.95 21.41 9.55
N ILE A 507 -1.74 20.42 9.12
CA ILE A 507 -1.41 19.00 9.27
C ILE A 507 -0.14 18.70 8.45
N THR A 508 0.89 18.15 9.08
CA THR A 508 2.21 17.98 8.43
C THR A 508 2.44 16.59 7.87
N THR A 509 1.81 15.57 8.46
CA THR A 509 1.93 14.18 7.98
C THR A 509 0.59 13.49 8.08
N PHE A 510 0.27 12.65 7.09
CA PHE A 510 -1.06 12.06 6.94
C PHE A 510 -1.00 10.55 6.71
N CYS A 511 -1.90 9.82 7.37
CA CYS A 511 -2.12 8.40 7.14
C CYS A 511 -3.62 8.09 7.06
N ALA A 512 -4.03 7.40 5.99
CA ALA A 512 -5.39 6.90 5.85
C ALA A 512 -5.41 5.57 5.09
N PRO A 513 -6.39 4.69 5.37
CA PRO A 513 -6.54 3.45 4.60
C PRO A 513 -6.96 3.74 3.15
N PRO A 514 -6.62 2.86 2.19
CA PRO A 514 -6.99 3.04 0.79
C PRO A 514 -8.48 3.28 0.55
N THR A 515 -9.37 2.68 1.34
CA THR A 515 -10.83 2.97 1.27
C THR A 515 -11.14 4.45 1.42
N MET A 516 -10.55 5.13 2.41
CA MET A 516 -10.81 6.55 2.64
C MET A 516 -10.14 7.42 1.57
N LEU A 517 -8.99 7.00 1.06
CA LEU A 517 -8.34 7.68 -0.06
C LEU A 517 -9.18 7.60 -1.33
N ARG A 518 -9.78 6.43 -1.64
CA ARG A 518 -10.77 6.28 -2.72
C ARG A 518 -11.95 7.24 -2.57
N MET A 519 -12.43 7.44 -1.35
CA MET A 519 -13.52 8.37 -1.08
C MET A 519 -13.08 9.85 -1.23
N MET A 520 -11.83 10.17 -0.86
CA MET A 520 -11.27 11.51 -1.02
C MET A 520 -11.05 11.87 -2.49
N VAL A 521 -10.50 10.96 -3.32
CA VAL A 521 -10.25 11.23 -4.76
C VAL A 521 -11.53 11.36 -5.58
N LYS A 522 -12.68 10.94 -5.05
CA LYS A 522 -14.00 11.23 -5.63
C LYS A 522 -14.45 12.67 -5.43
N GLN A 523 -13.83 13.41 -4.51
CA GLN A 523 -13.99 14.85 -4.38
C GLN A 523 -13.00 15.56 -5.30
N ASP A 524 -13.29 16.81 -5.61
CA ASP A 524 -12.33 17.68 -6.29
C ASP A 524 -11.26 18.15 -5.29
N ILE A 525 -10.25 17.29 -5.06
CA ILE A 525 -9.16 17.52 -4.10
C ILE A 525 -8.38 18.82 -4.41
N SER A 526 -8.34 19.25 -5.68
CA SER A 526 -7.61 20.45 -6.13
C SER A 526 -8.08 21.76 -5.47
N LYS A 527 -9.28 21.74 -4.87
CA LYS A 527 -9.86 22.87 -4.12
C LYS A 527 -9.33 23.02 -2.70
N TYR A 528 -8.60 22.04 -2.18
CA TYR A 528 -8.16 22.02 -0.79
C TYR A 528 -6.64 22.22 -0.72
N ASP A 529 -6.20 22.93 0.31
CA ASP A 529 -4.79 23.25 0.51
C ASP A 529 -4.09 22.17 1.35
N PHE A 530 -3.19 21.44 0.70
CA PHE A 530 -2.33 20.40 1.25
C PHE A 530 -0.87 20.85 1.44
N SER A 531 -0.55 22.14 1.24
CA SER A 531 0.84 22.66 1.23
C SER A 531 1.62 22.42 2.54
N SER A 532 0.93 22.24 3.65
CA SER A 532 1.54 21.91 4.95
C SER A 532 1.93 20.43 5.08
N VAL A 533 1.31 19.53 4.30
CA VAL A 533 1.57 18.09 4.34
C VAL A 533 2.88 17.80 3.61
N LYS A 534 3.85 17.29 4.36
CA LYS A 534 5.18 16.94 3.86
C LYS A 534 5.30 15.45 3.49
N HIS A 535 4.45 14.60 4.07
CA HIS A 535 4.53 13.17 3.86
C HIS A 535 3.19 12.47 4.07
N MET A 536 2.94 11.44 3.25
CA MET A 536 1.70 10.70 3.26
C MET A 536 1.94 9.19 3.17
N THR A 537 1.18 8.45 3.97
CA THR A 537 1.30 7.00 4.09
C THR A 537 -0.05 6.31 4.00
N THR A 538 -0.07 5.02 3.67
CA THR A 538 -1.29 4.22 3.67
C THR A 538 -1.02 2.77 4.06
N ALA A 539 -1.96 2.13 4.75
CA ALA A 539 -1.91 0.71 5.07
C ALA A 539 -3.29 0.17 5.43
N GLY A 540 -3.37 -1.15 5.59
CA GLY A 540 -4.56 -1.87 6.04
C GLY A 540 -5.34 -2.57 4.92
N GLU A 541 -5.16 -2.08 3.70
CA GLU A 541 -5.58 -2.67 2.43
C GLU A 541 -4.47 -2.42 1.42
N ALA A 542 -4.44 -3.17 0.33
CA ALA A 542 -3.55 -2.86 -0.79
C ALA A 542 -4.08 -1.64 -1.55
N LEU A 543 -3.17 -0.74 -1.96
CA LEU A 543 -3.51 0.50 -2.64
C LEU A 543 -3.69 0.26 -4.13
N ASN A 544 -4.81 0.73 -4.70
CA ASN A 544 -4.97 0.74 -6.14
C ASN A 544 -4.03 1.82 -6.75
N PRO A 545 -3.17 1.48 -7.72
CA PRO A 545 -2.26 2.44 -8.37
C PRO A 545 -2.94 3.69 -8.92
N GLU A 546 -4.19 3.61 -9.37
CA GLU A 546 -4.94 4.76 -9.86
C GLU A 546 -5.27 5.77 -8.74
N VAL A 547 -5.54 5.29 -7.53
CA VAL A 547 -5.75 6.16 -6.37
C VAL A 547 -4.48 6.94 -6.05
N TYR A 548 -3.31 6.28 -6.14
CA TYR A 548 -2.01 6.94 -6.00
C TYR A 548 -1.86 8.06 -7.05
N ARG A 549 -2.07 7.75 -8.34
CA ARG A 549 -1.87 8.70 -9.44
C ARG A 549 -2.81 9.90 -9.35
N GLN A 550 -4.08 9.67 -9.02
CA GLN A 550 -5.05 10.75 -8.86
C GLN A 550 -4.70 11.67 -7.70
N PHE A 551 -4.28 11.11 -6.56
CA PHE A 551 -3.91 11.89 -5.40
C PHE A 551 -2.61 12.68 -5.65
N GLU A 552 -1.60 12.06 -6.25
CA GLU A 552 -0.34 12.71 -6.64
C GLU A 552 -0.60 13.83 -7.65
N LYS A 553 -1.43 13.59 -8.68
CA LYS A 553 -1.81 14.63 -9.65
C LYS A 553 -2.52 15.82 -8.99
N ALA A 554 -3.38 15.56 -8.01
CA ALA A 554 -4.18 16.61 -7.36
C ALA A 554 -3.40 17.41 -6.30
N THR A 555 -2.40 16.81 -5.65
CA THR A 555 -1.74 17.38 -4.45
C THR A 555 -0.22 17.48 -4.54
N GLY A 556 0.40 16.78 -5.50
CA GLY A 556 1.84 16.54 -5.55
C GLY A 556 2.35 15.53 -4.51
N LEU A 557 1.48 14.98 -3.66
CA LEU A 557 1.88 14.07 -2.59
C LEU A 557 1.99 12.63 -3.08
N ARG A 558 3.12 12.01 -2.75
CA ARG A 558 3.37 10.58 -2.94
C ARG A 558 2.83 9.80 -1.75
N ILE A 559 2.21 8.64 -2.01
CA ILE A 559 1.62 7.79 -0.97
C ILE A 559 2.54 6.61 -0.70
N MET A 560 3.09 6.53 0.51
CA MET A 560 3.98 5.45 0.92
C MET A 560 3.21 4.31 1.58
N GLU A 561 3.12 3.16 0.90
CA GLU A 561 2.48 1.97 1.43
C GLU A 561 3.31 1.35 2.57
N GLY A 562 2.60 0.74 3.53
CA GLY A 562 3.18 -0.08 4.58
C GLY A 562 2.26 -1.25 4.94
N PHE A 563 2.86 -2.29 5.48
CA PHE A 563 2.20 -3.55 5.80
C PHE A 563 2.56 -4.01 7.22
N GLY A 564 1.55 -4.55 7.89
CA GLY A 564 1.66 -5.32 9.12
C GLY A 564 0.26 -5.67 9.61
N GLN A 565 0.17 -6.21 10.82
CA GLN A 565 -1.04 -6.85 11.32
C GLN A 565 -1.41 -6.34 12.72
N SER A 566 -2.48 -6.83 13.31
CA SER A 566 -2.81 -6.47 14.70
C SER A 566 -1.82 -7.10 15.67
N GLU A 567 -1.19 -8.20 15.25
CA GLU A 567 -0.14 -8.96 15.87
C GLU A 567 1.22 -8.25 15.79
N SER A 568 1.40 -7.22 14.94
CA SER A 568 2.71 -6.61 14.71
C SER A 568 2.66 -5.07 14.65
N THR A 569 3.84 -4.44 14.59
CA THR A 569 3.97 -3.09 14.02
C THR A 569 4.24 -3.21 12.50
N MET A 570 4.79 -2.17 11.87
CA MET A 570 5.06 -2.22 10.42
C MET A 570 6.17 -3.23 10.09
N ILE A 571 5.81 -4.34 9.47
CA ILE A 571 6.73 -5.42 9.06
C ILE A 571 7.46 -5.04 7.77
N ILE A 572 6.74 -4.53 6.79
CA ILE A 572 7.26 -4.11 5.47
C ILE A 572 6.76 -2.68 5.21
N GLY A 573 7.59 -1.81 4.66
CA GLY A 573 7.17 -0.45 4.34
C GLY A 573 8.08 0.28 3.36
N ASN A 574 7.53 1.32 2.74
CA ASN A 574 8.29 2.28 1.95
C ASN A 574 8.85 3.37 2.88
N LEU A 575 10.10 3.16 3.35
CA LEU A 575 10.77 4.05 4.29
C LEU A 575 11.42 5.24 3.59
N VAL A 576 11.48 6.38 4.28
CA VAL A 576 12.14 7.59 3.77
C VAL A 576 13.60 7.36 3.38
N GLY A 577 14.05 8.05 2.33
CA GLY A 577 15.40 7.94 1.76
C GLY A 577 15.65 6.65 0.96
N ALA A 578 14.69 5.71 0.94
CA ALA A 578 14.72 4.52 0.10
C ALA A 578 13.78 4.71 -1.10
N PRO A 579 14.07 4.08 -2.25
CA PRO A 579 13.13 4.11 -3.36
C PRO A 579 11.80 3.44 -2.99
N HIS A 580 10.72 3.81 -3.69
CA HIS A 580 9.44 3.09 -3.66
C HIS A 580 8.97 2.69 -5.06
N LYS A 581 8.05 1.72 -5.11
CA LYS A 581 7.35 1.28 -6.31
C LYS A 581 5.85 1.31 -6.07
N ILE A 582 5.09 1.89 -7.00
CA ILE A 582 3.63 1.97 -6.89
C ILE A 582 3.05 0.55 -6.90
N GLY A 583 2.22 0.22 -5.90
CA GLY A 583 1.62 -1.11 -5.71
C GLY A 583 2.48 -2.09 -4.93
N SER A 584 3.70 -1.71 -4.54
CA SER A 584 4.52 -2.49 -3.62
C SER A 584 4.35 -2.01 -2.18
N MET A 585 4.28 -2.98 -1.26
CA MET A 585 4.30 -2.71 0.18
C MET A 585 5.63 -2.12 0.67
N GLY A 586 6.69 -2.17 -0.14
CA GLY A 586 8.03 -1.71 0.22
C GLY A 586 8.97 -2.85 0.58
N LYS A 587 9.89 -2.59 1.52
CA LYS A 587 10.92 -3.55 1.98
C LYS A 587 10.77 -3.85 3.48
N PRO A 588 11.32 -4.97 3.97
CA PRO A 588 11.28 -5.29 5.39
C PRO A 588 11.84 -4.16 6.25
N ALA A 589 11.15 -3.85 7.35
CA ALA A 589 11.63 -2.89 8.32
C ALA A 589 12.86 -3.45 9.06
N PRO A 590 13.84 -2.61 9.46
CA PRO A 590 15.11 -3.09 10.04
C PRO A 590 15.03 -3.89 11.34
N ILE A 591 13.86 -3.92 11.99
CA ILE A 591 13.64 -4.70 13.22
C ILE A 591 13.08 -6.11 12.96
N TYR A 592 12.66 -6.40 11.71
CA TYR A 592 12.04 -7.66 11.33
C TYR A 592 12.90 -8.40 10.30
N ASP A 593 13.27 -9.63 10.62
CA ASP A 593 13.93 -10.56 9.69
C ASP A 593 12.86 -11.31 8.90
N VAL A 594 12.49 -10.76 7.75
CA VAL A 594 11.36 -11.22 6.92
C VAL A 594 11.83 -12.14 5.81
N SER A 595 11.13 -13.26 5.62
CA SER A 595 11.30 -14.18 4.49
C SER A 595 9.95 -14.51 3.83
N LEU A 596 10.01 -15.06 2.62
CA LEU A 596 8.88 -15.68 1.94
C LEU A 596 9.12 -17.19 1.92
N VAL A 597 8.18 -17.99 2.40
CA VAL A 597 8.32 -19.47 2.44
C VAL A 597 7.20 -20.18 1.67
N ASP A 598 7.50 -21.39 1.19
CA ASP A 598 6.51 -22.28 0.57
C ASP A 598 5.67 -23.03 1.61
N SER A 599 4.94 -24.07 1.19
CA SER A 599 4.13 -24.89 2.10
C SER A 599 4.93 -25.83 3.00
N ASN A 600 6.24 -25.97 2.79
CA ASN A 600 7.15 -26.80 3.57
C ASN A 600 8.10 -25.93 4.42
N ASP A 601 7.77 -24.65 4.59
CA ASP A 601 8.57 -23.65 5.31
C ASP A 601 9.98 -23.44 4.73
N VAL A 602 10.14 -23.71 3.43
CA VAL A 602 11.38 -23.47 2.68
C VAL A 602 11.32 -22.09 2.03
N PRO A 603 12.35 -21.23 2.20
CA PRO A 603 12.38 -19.93 1.54
C PRO A 603 12.26 -20.03 0.02
N VAL A 604 11.36 -19.25 -0.58
CA VAL A 604 11.17 -19.18 -2.04
C VAL A 604 12.12 -18.17 -2.68
N PRO A 605 12.58 -18.41 -3.92
CA PRO A 605 13.42 -17.47 -4.65
C PRO A 605 12.68 -16.20 -5.06
N VAL A 606 13.43 -15.22 -5.56
CA VAL A 606 12.89 -13.98 -6.15
C VAL A 606 11.92 -14.32 -7.30
N GLY A 607 10.81 -13.58 -7.39
CA GLY A 607 9.76 -13.78 -8.37
C GLY A 607 8.75 -14.88 -8.01
N GLU A 608 9.05 -15.73 -7.03
CA GLU A 608 8.12 -16.75 -6.57
C GLU A 608 7.23 -16.25 -5.41
N THR A 609 6.03 -16.81 -5.35
CA THR A 609 5.03 -16.48 -4.34
C THR A 609 5.18 -17.37 -3.12
N GLY A 610 5.29 -16.76 -1.94
CA GLY A 610 5.38 -17.45 -0.65
C GLY A 610 4.62 -16.72 0.46
N GLU A 611 4.43 -17.39 1.58
CA GLU A 611 3.89 -16.78 2.81
C GLU A 611 4.94 -15.87 3.44
N ILE A 612 4.53 -14.66 3.84
CA ILE A 612 5.36 -13.74 4.61
C ILE A 612 5.53 -14.32 6.02
N VAL A 613 6.77 -14.55 6.41
CA VAL A 613 7.14 -15.02 7.76
C VAL A 613 8.19 -14.12 8.38
N VAL A 614 8.20 -14.04 9.71
CA VAL A 614 9.22 -13.31 10.48
C VAL A 614 10.04 -14.32 11.28
N ASN A 615 11.35 -14.29 11.12
CA ASN A 615 12.27 -15.12 11.89
C ASN A 615 12.34 -14.64 13.34
N ILE A 616 11.93 -15.49 14.27
CA ILE A 616 11.94 -15.26 15.71
C ILE A 616 12.90 -16.21 16.45
N SER A 617 13.75 -16.96 15.74
CA SER A 617 14.72 -17.89 16.33
C SER A 617 15.72 -17.20 17.29
N LYS A 618 15.91 -15.88 17.14
CA LYS A 618 16.77 -15.06 18.00
C LYS A 618 16.02 -14.30 19.10
N GLY A 619 14.73 -14.60 19.28
CA GLY A 619 13.84 -13.90 20.20
C GLY A 619 12.78 -13.07 19.49
N MET A 620 11.78 -12.63 20.26
CA MET A 620 10.66 -11.84 19.74
C MET A 620 11.08 -10.38 19.50
N PRO A 621 10.99 -9.85 18.27
CA PRO A 621 11.31 -8.44 18.03
C PRO A 621 10.29 -7.53 18.74
N PRO A 622 10.72 -6.41 19.35
CA PRO A 622 9.82 -5.43 19.92
C PRO A 622 8.78 -4.97 18.89
N GLY A 623 7.50 -5.13 19.21
CA GLY A 623 6.41 -4.81 18.30
C GLY A 623 5.62 -6.01 17.78
N LEU A 624 6.15 -7.23 17.88
CA LEU A 624 5.42 -8.46 17.58
C LEU A 624 4.72 -8.98 18.85
N ALA A 625 3.49 -9.48 18.69
CA ALA A 625 2.71 -10.11 19.73
C ALA A 625 3.42 -11.37 20.22
N VAL A 626 3.24 -11.68 21.51
CA VAL A 626 3.93 -12.82 22.15
C VAL A 626 3.13 -14.12 22.11
N CYS A 627 1.81 -14.03 21.95
CA CYS A 627 0.92 -15.17 21.80
C CYS A 627 -0.49 -14.75 21.38
N TYR A 628 -1.33 -15.74 21.10
CA TYR A 628 -2.77 -15.61 21.24
C TYR A 628 -3.18 -15.97 22.68
N TYR A 629 -3.72 -14.99 23.41
CA TYR A 629 -4.07 -15.15 24.82
C TYR A 629 -5.14 -16.24 25.02
N ARG A 630 -4.83 -17.22 25.89
CA ARG A 630 -5.65 -18.40 26.17
C ARG A 630 -5.98 -19.24 24.92
N ASP A 631 -5.06 -19.25 23.96
CA ASP A 631 -5.17 -20.03 22.74
C ASP A 631 -3.81 -20.65 22.38
N GLU A 632 -3.39 -21.63 23.17
CA GLU A 632 -2.07 -22.26 23.04
C GLU A 632 -1.95 -23.07 21.73
N GLU A 633 -3.03 -23.71 21.29
CA GLU A 633 -3.08 -24.44 20.03
C GLU A 633 -2.82 -23.52 18.84
N GLU A 634 -3.56 -22.41 18.75
CA GLU A 634 -3.38 -21.44 17.69
C GLU A 634 -2.04 -20.72 17.77
N THR A 635 -1.56 -20.44 18.99
CA THR A 635 -0.22 -19.88 19.20
C THR A 635 0.84 -20.82 18.64
N LYS A 636 0.76 -22.12 18.96
CA LYS A 636 1.68 -23.13 18.43
C LYS A 636 1.56 -23.33 16.93
N ALA A 637 0.39 -23.09 16.34
CA ALA A 637 0.20 -23.18 14.89
C ALA A 637 0.73 -21.96 14.13
N THR A 638 0.86 -20.80 14.80
CA THR A 638 1.30 -19.53 14.20
C THR A 638 2.77 -19.23 14.46
N TRP A 639 3.28 -19.57 15.65
CA TRP A 639 4.69 -19.43 16.04
C TRP A 639 5.36 -20.81 16.02
N VAL A 640 5.78 -21.27 14.84
CA VAL A 640 6.28 -22.63 14.57
C VAL A 640 7.76 -22.58 14.21
N ASP A 641 8.58 -23.45 14.80
CA ASP A 641 9.98 -23.72 14.39
C ASP A 641 10.86 -22.48 14.17
N GLY A 642 10.66 -21.44 15.00
CA GLY A 642 11.43 -20.20 14.91
C GLY A 642 10.89 -19.18 13.90
N TRP A 643 9.69 -19.39 13.37
CA TRP A 643 8.96 -18.47 12.49
C TRP A 643 7.66 -18.00 13.12
N TYR A 644 7.32 -16.73 12.88
CA TYR A 644 5.97 -16.22 13.00
C TYR A 644 5.32 -16.18 11.61
N HIS A 645 4.24 -16.92 11.45
CA HIS A 645 3.46 -17.00 10.21
C HIS A 645 2.39 -15.93 10.16
N THR A 646 2.46 -15.04 9.16
CA THR A 646 1.47 -13.96 9.02
C THR A 646 0.15 -14.46 8.43
N GLY A 647 0.14 -15.56 7.68
CA GLY A 647 -0.98 -15.98 6.83
C GLY A 647 -1.21 -15.10 5.60
N ASP A 648 -0.31 -14.14 5.33
CA ASP A 648 -0.33 -13.27 4.15
C ASP A 648 0.70 -13.73 3.12
N VAL A 649 0.32 -13.69 1.85
CA VAL A 649 1.10 -14.20 0.72
C VAL A 649 1.58 -13.03 -0.14
N ALA A 650 2.85 -13.07 -0.51
CA ALA A 650 3.49 -12.09 -1.36
C ALA A 650 4.53 -12.74 -2.28
N TRP A 651 5.02 -11.97 -3.24
CA TRP A 651 6.27 -12.27 -3.96
C TRP A 651 7.25 -11.12 -3.79
N LYS A 652 8.54 -11.41 -3.93
CA LYS A 652 9.62 -10.44 -3.79
C LYS A 652 10.29 -10.25 -5.15
N ASP A 653 10.50 -9.01 -5.58
CA ASP A 653 11.21 -8.70 -6.82
C ASP A 653 12.74 -8.65 -6.64
N GLU A 654 13.46 -8.47 -7.76
CA GLU A 654 14.92 -8.45 -7.79
C GLU A 654 15.53 -7.27 -7.02
N ASP A 655 14.78 -6.19 -6.83
CA ASP A 655 15.17 -5.03 -6.04
C ASP A 655 14.84 -5.20 -4.55
N GLY A 656 14.22 -6.33 -4.17
CA GLY A 656 13.85 -6.68 -2.80
C GLY A 656 12.54 -6.07 -2.32
N PHE A 657 11.71 -5.54 -3.24
CA PHE A 657 10.36 -5.06 -2.92
C PHE A 657 9.35 -6.19 -2.84
N TYR A 658 8.43 -6.08 -1.89
CA TYR A 658 7.39 -7.08 -1.64
C TYR A 658 6.07 -6.63 -2.25
N TRP A 659 5.40 -7.58 -2.92
CA TRP A 659 4.17 -7.36 -3.65
C TRP A 659 3.08 -8.26 -3.08
N TYR A 660 2.02 -7.64 -2.54
CA TYR A 660 0.94 -8.37 -1.90
C TYR A 660 0.13 -9.18 -2.92
N VAL A 661 -0.17 -10.44 -2.60
CA VAL A 661 -1.01 -11.32 -3.44
C VAL A 661 -2.38 -11.54 -2.80
N GLY A 662 -2.42 -11.80 -1.50
CA GLY A 662 -3.65 -12.10 -0.78
C GLY A 662 -3.41 -12.84 0.53
N ARG A 663 -4.48 -13.29 1.18
CA ARG A 663 -4.40 -14.24 2.30
C ARG A 663 -4.14 -15.65 1.77
N LYS A 664 -3.35 -16.45 2.49
CA LYS A 664 -3.08 -17.86 2.18
C LYS A 664 -4.37 -18.65 1.91
N ASP A 665 -5.43 -18.35 2.65
CA ASP A 665 -6.73 -19.00 2.55
C ASP A 665 -7.62 -18.47 1.41
N ASP A 666 -7.36 -17.24 0.92
CA ASP A 666 -8.17 -16.56 -0.10
C ASP A 666 -7.64 -16.74 -1.54
N VAL A 667 -6.45 -17.32 -1.71
CA VAL A 667 -5.86 -17.55 -3.05
C VAL A 667 -6.73 -18.52 -3.84
N ILE A 668 -7.29 -18.05 -4.95
CA ILE A 668 -8.17 -18.85 -5.82
C ILE A 668 -7.31 -19.85 -6.60
N LYS A 669 -7.67 -21.13 -6.53
CA LYS A 669 -7.01 -22.19 -7.31
C LYS A 669 -7.93 -22.64 -8.44
N SER A 670 -7.68 -22.12 -9.64
CA SER A 670 -8.49 -22.39 -10.84
C SER A 670 -7.64 -23.09 -11.89
N SER A 671 -7.97 -24.34 -12.24
CA SER A 671 -7.21 -25.14 -13.22
C SER A 671 -5.71 -25.24 -12.91
N GLY A 672 -5.33 -25.26 -11.63
CA GLY A 672 -3.92 -25.30 -11.20
C GLY A 672 -3.23 -23.94 -11.11
N TYR A 673 -3.85 -22.87 -11.61
CA TYR A 673 -3.34 -21.50 -11.46
C TYR A 673 -3.70 -20.94 -10.09
N ARG A 674 -2.72 -20.29 -9.43
CA ARG A 674 -2.93 -19.49 -8.22
C ARG A 674 -3.24 -18.06 -8.63
N ILE A 675 -4.43 -17.59 -8.28
CA ILE A 675 -4.93 -16.27 -8.67
C ILE A 675 -5.20 -15.47 -7.40
N GLY A 676 -4.48 -14.35 -7.27
CA GLY A 676 -4.73 -13.38 -6.21
C GLY A 676 -6.01 -12.60 -6.50
N PRO A 677 -7.01 -12.57 -5.61
CA PRO A 677 -8.25 -11.84 -5.85
C PRO A 677 -8.01 -10.34 -6.03
N PHE A 678 -7.03 -9.77 -5.33
CA PHE A 678 -6.74 -8.34 -5.34
C PHE A 678 -6.29 -7.81 -6.71
N GLU A 679 -5.54 -8.59 -7.49
CA GLU A 679 -5.12 -8.22 -8.85
C GLU A 679 -6.33 -7.96 -9.74
N ILE A 680 -7.35 -8.81 -9.63
CA ILE A 680 -8.58 -8.75 -10.43
C ILE A 680 -9.50 -7.64 -9.93
N GLU A 681 -9.61 -7.49 -8.60
CA GLU A 681 -10.31 -6.37 -7.98
C GLU A 681 -9.74 -5.03 -8.49
N SER A 682 -8.41 -4.87 -8.53
CA SER A 682 -7.75 -3.63 -8.93
C SER A 682 -8.09 -3.20 -10.36
N ILE A 683 -8.11 -4.14 -11.29
CA ILE A 683 -8.40 -3.88 -12.71
C ILE A 683 -9.88 -3.57 -12.91
N ILE A 684 -10.78 -4.31 -12.24
CA ILE A 684 -12.22 -4.03 -12.31
C ILE A 684 -12.53 -2.64 -11.73
N MET A 685 -11.80 -2.21 -10.70
CA MET A 685 -11.95 -0.89 -10.08
C MET A 685 -11.49 0.28 -10.97
N GLU A 686 -10.79 0.04 -12.09
CA GLU A 686 -10.48 1.07 -13.09
C GLU A 686 -11.72 1.52 -13.88
N LEU A 687 -12.77 0.69 -13.90
CA LEU A 687 -14.00 0.98 -14.63
C LEU A 687 -14.81 2.06 -13.87
N PRO A 688 -15.16 3.18 -14.53
CA PRO A 688 -15.74 4.35 -13.84
C PRO A 688 -17.13 4.11 -13.24
N TYR A 689 -17.81 3.05 -13.69
CA TYR A 689 -19.12 2.66 -13.19
C TYR A 689 -19.08 1.62 -12.06
N VAL A 690 -17.90 1.13 -11.68
CA VAL A 690 -17.73 0.21 -10.55
C VAL A 690 -17.52 1.02 -9.27
N LEU A 691 -18.40 0.81 -8.29
CA LEU A 691 -18.30 1.42 -6.97
C LEU A 691 -17.40 0.60 -6.04
N GLU A 692 -17.61 -0.72 -6.00
CA GLU A 692 -16.82 -1.69 -5.22
C GLU A 692 -16.75 -3.03 -5.95
N CYS A 693 -15.66 -3.77 -5.74
CA CYS A 693 -15.49 -5.11 -6.26
C CYS A 693 -14.88 -6.01 -5.18
N GLY A 694 -15.45 -7.20 -5.00
CA GLY A 694 -14.88 -8.28 -4.21
C GLY A 694 -14.76 -9.54 -5.06
N VAL A 695 -13.55 -10.10 -5.16
CA VAL A 695 -13.28 -11.30 -5.95
C VAL A 695 -13.12 -12.50 -5.01
N SER A 696 -13.83 -13.58 -5.32
CA SER A 696 -13.83 -14.84 -4.56
C SER A 696 -13.73 -16.06 -5.48
N ALA A 697 -13.40 -17.20 -4.88
CA ALA A 697 -13.49 -18.49 -5.55
C ALA A 697 -14.95 -18.94 -5.61
N MET A 698 -15.38 -19.41 -6.78
CA MET A 698 -16.66 -20.11 -6.95
C MET A 698 -16.38 -21.55 -7.38
N PRO A 699 -17.00 -22.58 -6.78
CA PRO A 699 -16.82 -23.97 -7.19
C PRO A 699 -17.15 -24.19 -8.67
N ASP A 700 -16.33 -25.01 -9.34
CA ASP A 700 -16.51 -25.39 -10.75
C ASP A 700 -16.12 -26.87 -10.92
N GLU A 701 -17.00 -27.65 -11.55
CA GLU A 701 -16.84 -29.11 -11.67
C GLU A 701 -15.58 -29.52 -12.45
N VAL A 702 -15.09 -28.66 -13.35
CA VAL A 702 -13.97 -28.98 -14.24
C VAL A 702 -12.67 -28.35 -13.74
N ARG A 703 -12.75 -27.16 -13.12
CA ARG A 703 -11.57 -26.34 -12.76
C ARG A 703 -11.25 -26.36 -11.28
N GLY A 704 -12.06 -27.07 -10.49
CA GLY A 704 -12.06 -27.01 -9.03
C GLY A 704 -12.75 -25.72 -8.56
N GLN A 705 -12.16 -24.58 -8.89
CA GLN A 705 -12.73 -23.26 -8.66
C GLN A 705 -12.57 -22.38 -9.91
N ILE A 706 -13.42 -21.37 -10.02
CA ILE A 706 -13.30 -20.28 -10.99
C ILE A 706 -13.31 -18.93 -10.27
N VAL A 707 -12.79 -17.90 -10.93
CA VAL A 707 -12.81 -16.53 -10.43
C VAL A 707 -14.22 -15.95 -10.56
N LYS A 708 -14.77 -15.46 -9.45
CA LYS A 708 -16.06 -14.76 -9.38
C LYS A 708 -15.83 -13.33 -8.89
N ALA A 709 -16.35 -12.35 -9.63
CA ALA A 709 -16.37 -10.95 -9.22
C ALA A 709 -17.77 -10.55 -8.73
N SER A 710 -17.87 -10.13 -7.47
CA SER A 710 -19.07 -9.50 -6.92
C SER A 710 -18.92 -7.99 -6.97
N ILE A 711 -19.77 -7.31 -7.72
CA ILE A 711 -19.60 -5.90 -8.09
C ILE A 711 -20.78 -5.06 -7.60
N VAL A 712 -20.49 -3.94 -6.95
CA VAL A 712 -21.45 -2.88 -6.68
C VAL A 712 -21.21 -1.78 -7.72
N LEU A 713 -22.27 -1.34 -8.38
CA LEU A 713 -22.20 -0.28 -9.39
C LEU A 713 -22.48 1.09 -8.76
N VAL A 714 -22.05 2.16 -9.45
CA VAL A 714 -22.44 3.53 -9.10
C VAL A 714 -23.95 3.74 -9.25
N GLU A 715 -24.50 4.69 -8.50
CA GLU A 715 -25.92 5.02 -8.55
C GLU A 715 -26.36 5.39 -9.98
N GLY A 716 -27.52 4.88 -10.41
CA GLY A 716 -28.05 5.08 -11.76
C GLY A 716 -27.50 4.15 -12.84
N LYS A 717 -26.55 3.25 -12.52
CA LYS A 717 -26.09 2.20 -13.44
C LYS A 717 -26.69 0.84 -13.05
N GLU A 718 -27.31 0.17 -14.03
CA GLU A 718 -27.85 -1.18 -13.84
C GLU A 718 -26.95 -2.24 -14.48
N GLY A 719 -26.80 -3.35 -13.76
CA GLY A 719 -26.05 -4.52 -14.23
C GLY A 719 -26.85 -5.32 -15.25
N ASN A 720 -26.23 -5.68 -16.37
CA ASN A 720 -26.82 -6.52 -17.41
C ASN A 720 -25.74 -7.39 -18.08
N ASP A 721 -26.17 -8.35 -18.91
CA ASP A 721 -25.25 -9.30 -19.56
C ASP A 721 -24.22 -8.64 -20.48
N ALA A 722 -24.56 -7.50 -21.08
CA ALA A 722 -23.62 -6.74 -21.89
C ALA A 722 -22.50 -6.16 -21.00
N LEU A 723 -22.86 -5.62 -19.83
CA LEU A 723 -21.92 -5.11 -18.85
C LEU A 723 -21.06 -6.22 -18.25
N VAL A 724 -21.62 -7.42 -18.02
CA VAL A 724 -20.85 -8.61 -17.62
C VAL A 724 -19.76 -8.90 -18.65
N LYS A 725 -20.13 -8.98 -19.93
CA LYS A 725 -19.17 -9.24 -21.02
C LYS A 725 -18.14 -8.12 -21.15
N GLU A 726 -18.56 -6.88 -20.99
CA GLU A 726 -17.67 -5.71 -20.99
C GLU A 726 -16.60 -5.84 -19.90
N ILE A 727 -17.00 -6.09 -18.65
CA ILE A 727 -16.09 -6.28 -17.52
C ILE A 727 -15.16 -7.48 -17.78
N GLN A 728 -15.71 -8.61 -18.24
CA GLN A 728 -14.91 -9.80 -18.55
C GLN A 728 -13.86 -9.52 -19.64
N ASN A 729 -14.25 -8.84 -20.71
CA ASN A 729 -13.35 -8.50 -21.80
C ASN A 729 -12.31 -7.47 -21.38
N TYR A 730 -12.71 -6.48 -20.56
CA TYR A 730 -11.80 -5.49 -19.99
C TYR A 730 -10.70 -6.15 -19.14
N VAL A 731 -11.06 -7.10 -18.28
CA VAL A 731 -10.08 -7.85 -17.48
C VAL A 731 -9.22 -8.76 -18.38
N LYS A 732 -9.79 -9.40 -19.41
CA LYS A 732 -9.01 -10.22 -20.36
C LYS A 732 -7.99 -9.41 -21.15
N SER A 733 -8.28 -8.15 -21.49
CA SER A 733 -7.34 -7.28 -22.22
C SER A 733 -6.25 -6.68 -21.32
N ARG A 734 -6.33 -6.86 -20.01
CA ARG A 734 -5.45 -6.24 -19.00
C ARG A 734 -4.75 -7.25 -18.11
N THR A 735 -5.08 -8.54 -18.25
CA THR A 735 -4.52 -9.65 -17.47
C THR A 735 -4.27 -10.86 -18.34
N ALA A 736 -3.50 -11.82 -17.84
CA ALA A 736 -3.45 -13.13 -18.45
C ALA A 736 -4.87 -13.74 -18.53
N PRO A 737 -5.30 -14.26 -19.70
CA PRO A 737 -6.69 -14.68 -19.95
C PRO A 737 -7.24 -15.79 -19.04
N TYR A 738 -6.43 -16.42 -18.20
CA TYR A 738 -6.91 -17.38 -17.20
C TYR A 738 -7.41 -16.72 -15.90
N LYS A 739 -7.08 -15.44 -15.66
CA LYS A 739 -7.41 -14.72 -14.42
C LYS A 739 -8.76 -13.99 -14.45
N TYR A 740 -9.35 -13.79 -15.62
CA TYR A 740 -10.61 -13.05 -15.74
C TYR A 740 -11.77 -13.67 -14.93
N PRO A 741 -12.70 -12.85 -14.42
CA PRO A 741 -13.84 -13.35 -13.68
C PRO A 741 -14.80 -14.10 -14.61
N ARG A 742 -14.80 -15.43 -14.52
CA ARG A 742 -15.73 -16.29 -15.27
C ARG A 742 -17.17 -16.10 -14.82
N ALA A 743 -17.38 -15.67 -13.58
CA ALA A 743 -18.68 -15.24 -13.06
C ALA A 743 -18.61 -13.78 -12.62
N VAL A 744 -19.60 -12.98 -13.01
CA VAL A 744 -19.79 -11.60 -12.51
C VAL A 744 -21.18 -11.50 -11.91
N VAL A 745 -21.27 -11.03 -10.68
CA VAL A 745 -22.52 -10.90 -9.93
C VAL A 745 -22.67 -9.47 -9.44
N PHE A 746 -23.75 -8.81 -9.83
CA PHE A 746 -24.05 -7.47 -9.33
C PHE A 746 -24.74 -7.56 -7.97
N ARG A 747 -24.26 -6.77 -7.00
CA ARG A 747 -24.76 -6.68 -5.63
C ARG A 747 -25.17 -5.24 -5.33
N LYS A 748 -26.09 -5.07 -4.38
CA LYS A 748 -26.39 -3.75 -3.82
C LYS A 748 -25.27 -3.27 -2.87
N GLU A 749 -24.67 -4.21 -2.15
CA GLU A 749 -23.54 -3.99 -1.23
C GLU A 749 -22.72 -5.28 -1.09
N LEU A 750 -21.45 -5.17 -0.66
CA LEU A 750 -20.60 -6.32 -0.36
C LEU A 750 -20.60 -6.64 1.15
N PRO A 751 -20.59 -7.92 1.55
CA PRO A 751 -20.45 -8.31 2.95
C PRO A 751 -19.10 -7.82 3.47
N LYS A 752 -19.13 -7.07 4.57
CA LYS A 752 -17.95 -6.49 5.20
C LYS A 752 -17.92 -6.81 6.68
N THR A 753 -16.71 -6.91 7.21
CA THR A 753 -16.48 -6.87 8.66
C THR A 753 -16.86 -5.47 9.19
N VAL A 754 -17.01 -5.36 10.50
CA VAL A 754 -17.10 -4.07 11.22
C VAL A 754 -15.95 -3.09 10.86
N SER A 755 -14.79 -3.60 10.42
CA SER A 755 -13.66 -2.76 9.96
C SER A 755 -13.80 -2.23 8.52
N GLY A 756 -14.85 -2.62 7.79
CA GLY A 756 -15.03 -2.29 6.38
C GLY A 756 -14.31 -3.23 5.40
N LYS A 757 -13.52 -4.20 5.89
CA LYS A 757 -12.89 -5.23 5.05
C LYS A 757 -13.93 -6.20 4.49
N ILE A 758 -13.85 -6.51 3.20
CA ILE A 758 -14.72 -7.49 2.51
C ILE A 758 -14.55 -8.89 3.12
N LYS A 759 -15.65 -9.57 3.41
CA LYS A 759 -15.68 -10.96 3.87
C LYS A 759 -15.82 -11.91 2.67
N ARG A 760 -14.69 -12.37 2.13
CA ARG A 760 -14.67 -13.13 0.87
C ARG A 760 -15.37 -14.50 0.93
N ASN A 761 -15.38 -15.14 2.10
CA ASN A 761 -16.11 -16.39 2.34
C ASN A 761 -17.64 -16.23 2.26
N GLU A 762 -18.17 -15.02 2.43
CA GLU A 762 -19.60 -14.70 2.32
C GLU A 762 -20.00 -14.22 0.90
N LEU A 763 -19.06 -14.14 -0.06
CA LEU A 763 -19.29 -13.64 -1.42
C LEU A 763 -19.86 -14.70 -2.38
#